data_AF-A0A6P0RLU7-F1
#
_entry.id   AF-A0A6P0RLU7-F1
#
_cell.length_a   1.000
_cell.length_b   1.000
_cell.length_c   1.000
_cell.angle_alpha   90.00
_cell.angle_beta   90.00
_cell.angle_gamma   90.00
#
_symmetry.space_group_name_H-M   'P 1'
#
loop_
_entity.id
_entity.type
_entity.pdbx_description
1 polymer ?
#
loop_
_entity_poly.entity_id
_entity_poly.type
_entity_poly.pdbx_seq_one_letter_code
_entity_poly.pdbx_strand_id
1 'polypeptide(L)'
;AANLNNANLTEALAIGTNFTTAQMSGTCLEAWNIDHTTILNNVESKYIYLLEEPKPETDDRERRPSSGYFQEGYFTKLFTEVLNTVDLIFQNGVDAKAFMSSFQQVQVENQGIPMKIQGMENKGDGVVVIRIDVPPEIEKEKIHRELMEFYDENVRVLEEKYQKKLEGIQEQINLNLQESERKYQIELDARSEEQKNYMMSLVHGIFQKSTSANYLVTLNFEGGNFATGFPVIRANIWSDNHPLPISFTGNLPSNSEIPQLYQDWKEKYKQLRECYRNLNLLPRIKVKKEQKINFSEKEFQKIIIQIQELEKEWQLLLNNWLSASDFNRIEKELRVRFNPADKIRLIIQSEDILMQRIPWHLWNFFSDYLFGETAIGLPEANRVEKLNITREKIRILAIFGNDKGINVEADKEYFSSLSSAAEVVSLVKPSRQELDEKLWDEKGWDIICFSGHSESEADGSTGYFDLGNETKMTIEELENALATAIRKDLQLAIFNSCDGLGLARQLARLNIPAIIVMQEEVPDEVARKFLKYFIQLFASGKSLYISVREAREKLQVIEDKFPGASWLPVICQNSAELPPTWQRLYEISYANFEGSLAKLLSPIETEKFKRLTSKQKSLLQKYYELTNLSELSQHEAEQMEKILERAESDDLLNYWIEKIDGLVYEKLGLLTEEKLDYYEKQKTRGKEFFVD
;
A
#
# COMPACT_ATOMS: atom_id res chain seq x y z
N ALA A 1 28.59 53.34 18.15
CA ALA A 1 27.67 52.58 17.31
C ALA A 1 27.83 52.99 15.85
N ALA A 2 28.18 52.08 14.95
CA ALA A 2 28.01 52.32 13.52
C ALA A 2 26.51 52.37 13.19
N ASN A 3 26.07 53.33 12.39
CA ASN A 3 24.69 53.39 11.91
C ASN A 3 24.64 52.83 10.49
N LEU A 4 24.10 51.61 10.38
CA LEU A 4 23.94 50.84 9.15
C LEU A 4 22.45 50.63 8.82
N ASN A 5 21.56 51.45 9.39
CA ASN A 5 20.14 51.36 9.11
C ASN A 5 19.89 51.57 7.61
N ASN A 6 19.14 50.66 6.99
CA ASN A 6 18.88 50.61 5.55
C ASN A 6 20.14 50.52 4.66
N ALA A 7 21.30 50.18 5.23
CA ALA A 7 22.48 49.89 4.43
C ALA A 7 22.25 48.61 3.60
N ASN A 8 22.81 48.59 2.40
CA ASN A 8 22.90 47.37 1.62
C ASN A 8 24.27 46.73 1.88
N LEU A 9 24.25 45.54 2.48
CA LEU A 9 25.43 44.69 2.72
C LEU A 9 25.34 43.38 1.94
N THR A 10 24.64 43.37 0.80
CA THR A 10 24.62 42.25 -0.13
C THR A 10 26.06 41.85 -0.47
N GLU A 11 26.37 40.57 -0.33
CA GLU A 11 27.68 39.96 -0.58
C GLU A 11 28.83 40.55 0.26
N ALA A 12 28.53 41.28 1.34
CA ALA A 12 29.56 41.89 2.18
C ALA A 12 30.40 40.83 2.89
N LEU A 13 31.73 41.00 2.84
CA LEU A 13 32.68 40.19 3.60
C LEU A 13 32.96 40.86 4.95
N ALA A 14 32.28 40.39 6.00
CA ALA A 14 32.30 40.98 7.34
C ALA A 14 33.06 40.12 8.37
N ILE A 15 34.01 39.31 7.91
CA ILE A 15 34.91 38.47 8.72
C ILE A 15 35.71 39.33 9.71
N GLY A 16 35.77 38.92 10.99
CA GLY A 16 36.50 39.63 12.04
C GLY A 16 35.97 41.04 12.35
N THR A 17 34.81 41.41 11.79
CA THR A 17 34.27 42.76 11.94
C THR A 17 33.56 42.91 13.29
N ASN A 18 33.80 44.04 13.95
CA ASN A 18 33.18 44.34 15.23
C ASN A 18 31.93 45.22 15.05
N PHE A 19 30.76 44.61 15.14
CA PHE A 19 29.45 45.29 15.10
C PHE A 19 28.90 45.61 16.49
N THR A 20 29.74 45.65 17.53
CA THR A 20 29.28 45.93 18.89
C THR A 20 28.49 47.25 18.92
N THR A 21 27.24 47.22 19.38
CA THR A 21 26.29 48.35 19.41
C THR A 21 25.88 48.92 18.04
N ALA A 22 26.11 48.24 16.92
CA ALA A 22 25.71 48.75 15.61
C ALA A 22 24.18 48.83 15.47
N GLN A 23 23.69 49.82 14.72
CA GLN A 23 22.27 49.96 14.39
C GLN A 23 22.03 49.42 12.98
N MET A 24 21.21 48.38 12.84
CA MET A 24 21.05 47.60 11.59
C MET A 24 19.58 47.35 11.21
N SER A 25 18.69 48.29 11.55
CA SER A 25 17.28 48.20 11.17
C SER A 25 17.10 48.49 9.67
N GLY A 26 16.47 47.57 8.95
CA GLY A 26 16.23 47.66 7.52
C GLY A 26 17.44 47.33 6.65
N THR A 27 18.55 46.88 7.23
CA THR A 27 19.75 46.47 6.49
C THR A 27 19.46 45.23 5.63
N CYS A 28 19.97 45.21 4.39
CA CYS A 28 19.95 44.03 3.54
C CYS A 28 21.24 43.22 3.76
N LEU A 29 21.10 41.92 4.02
CA LEU A 29 22.19 40.98 4.33
C LEU A 29 22.21 39.80 3.35
N GLU A 30 21.72 39.99 2.11
CA GLU A 30 21.73 38.94 1.09
C GLU A 30 23.15 38.43 0.87
N ALA A 31 23.38 37.12 1.04
CA ALA A 31 24.69 36.50 0.86
C ALA A 31 25.85 37.17 1.64
N TRP A 32 25.58 37.85 2.76
CA TRP A 32 26.65 38.39 3.59
C TRP A 32 27.45 37.26 4.26
N ASN A 33 28.75 37.47 4.45
CA ASN A 33 29.66 36.46 4.97
C ASN A 33 30.26 36.91 6.30
N ILE A 34 30.00 36.13 7.35
CA ILE A 34 30.53 36.28 8.71
C ILE A 34 31.15 34.97 9.17
N ASP A 35 31.93 35.02 10.24
CA ASP A 35 32.57 33.87 10.86
C ASP A 35 32.54 33.98 12.39
N HIS A 36 33.10 32.98 13.09
CA HIS A 36 33.20 32.97 14.55
C HIS A 36 34.04 34.12 15.12
N THR A 37 34.82 34.83 14.30
CA THR A 37 35.60 36.02 14.72
C THR A 37 34.81 37.32 14.60
N THR A 38 33.62 37.29 14.00
CA THR A 38 32.72 38.44 13.85
C THR A 38 31.97 38.73 15.16
N ILE A 39 32.02 39.97 15.66
CA ILE A 39 31.46 40.33 16.96
C ILE A 39 30.09 41.02 16.76
N LEU A 40 29.01 40.36 17.20
CA LEU A 40 27.62 40.83 17.06
C LEU A 40 26.98 41.25 18.40
N ASN A 41 27.79 41.71 19.37
CA ASN A 41 27.32 42.05 20.71
C ASN A 41 26.41 43.28 20.70
N ASN A 42 25.22 43.18 21.29
CA ASN A 42 24.28 44.31 21.45
C ASN A 42 23.95 45.04 20.14
N VAL A 43 23.85 44.33 19.00
CA VAL A 43 23.39 44.92 17.75
C VAL A 43 21.91 45.29 17.86
N GLU A 44 21.59 46.55 17.60
CA GLU A 44 20.23 47.07 17.61
C GLU A 44 19.61 46.96 16.21
N SER A 45 18.75 45.98 15.99
CA SER A 45 17.97 45.87 14.75
C SER A 45 16.53 45.54 15.07
N LYS A 46 15.59 46.28 14.45
CA LYS A 46 14.16 45.95 14.50
C LYS A 46 13.79 44.88 13.49
N TYR A 47 14.45 44.87 12.33
CA TYR A 47 14.28 43.91 11.25
C TYR A 47 15.41 44.04 10.21
N ILE A 48 15.59 43.01 9.39
CA ILE A 48 16.52 42.98 8.24
C ILE A 48 15.83 42.41 7.00
N TYR A 49 16.50 42.45 5.84
CA TYR A 49 16.14 41.75 4.62
C TYR A 49 17.22 40.74 4.23
N LEU A 50 16.83 39.55 3.77
CA LEU A 50 17.75 38.53 3.25
C LEU A 50 17.81 38.50 1.72
N LEU A 51 16.99 39.29 1.04
CA LEU A 51 17.08 39.57 -0.39
C LEU A 51 17.16 41.08 -0.64
N GLU A 52 17.99 41.49 -1.58
CA GLU A 52 18.09 42.85 -2.09
C GLU A 52 16.85 43.17 -2.90
N GLU A 53 16.53 42.31 -3.87
CA GLU A 53 15.36 42.42 -4.73
C GLU A 53 14.21 41.54 -4.23
N PRO A 54 12.94 41.99 -4.38
CA PRO A 54 11.80 41.18 -3.98
C PRO A 54 11.62 39.96 -4.90
N LYS A 55 11.03 38.88 -4.37
CA LYS A 55 10.70 37.69 -5.16
C LYS A 55 9.77 38.05 -6.33
N PRO A 56 9.88 37.37 -7.50
CA PRO A 56 9.03 37.62 -8.66
C PRO A 56 7.55 37.71 -8.29
N GLU A 57 6.88 38.76 -8.77
CA GLU A 57 5.44 39.00 -8.56
C GLU A 57 5.01 39.29 -7.11
N THR A 58 5.96 39.57 -6.20
CA THR A 58 5.68 39.91 -4.80
C THR A 58 6.50 41.11 -4.33
N ASP A 59 6.19 41.66 -3.15
CA ASP A 59 7.03 42.64 -2.44
C ASP A 59 7.93 41.97 -1.36
N ASP A 60 8.04 40.63 -1.35
CA ASP A 60 8.78 39.87 -0.33
C ASP A 60 10.28 39.89 -0.59
N ARG A 61 11.01 40.63 0.25
CA ARG A 61 12.48 40.70 0.29
C ARG A 61 13.09 39.81 1.39
N GLU A 62 12.33 38.80 1.84
CA GLU A 62 12.67 37.94 2.97
C GLU A 62 13.00 38.70 4.24
N ARG A 63 12.04 39.50 4.70
CA ARG A 63 12.18 40.25 5.94
C ARG A 63 12.31 39.31 7.14
N ARG A 64 13.25 39.57 8.05
CA ARG A 64 13.34 38.91 9.37
C ARG A 64 13.20 39.93 10.51
N PRO A 65 12.39 39.66 11.55
CA PRO A 65 11.40 38.57 11.60
C PRO A 65 10.33 38.76 10.51
N SER A 66 9.70 37.67 10.05
CA SER A 66 8.72 37.71 8.95
C SER A 66 7.50 38.59 9.28
N SER A 67 7.21 38.81 10.56
CA SER A 67 6.28 39.81 11.07
C SER A 67 6.78 40.36 12.41
N GLY A 68 6.34 41.57 12.80
CA GLY A 68 6.76 42.21 14.05
C GLY A 68 8.21 42.74 14.03
N TYR A 69 8.82 42.84 15.22
CA TYR A 69 10.18 43.35 15.43
C TYR A 69 11.00 42.36 16.25
N PHE A 70 12.31 42.32 16.05
CA PHE A 70 13.21 41.57 16.93
C PHE A 70 13.07 42.06 18.38
N GLN A 71 13.09 41.11 19.32
CA GLN A 71 13.33 41.38 20.73
C GLN A 71 14.83 41.55 20.98
N GLU A 72 15.19 42.16 22.11
CA GLU A 72 16.57 42.43 22.48
C GLU A 72 17.43 41.14 22.44
N GLY A 73 18.54 41.17 21.69
CA GLY A 73 19.46 40.03 21.52
C GLY A 73 19.06 38.97 20.48
N TYR A 74 17.86 39.04 19.88
CA TYR A 74 17.40 38.01 18.92
C TYR A 74 18.14 38.07 17.58
N PHE A 75 18.55 39.26 17.13
CA PHE A 75 19.39 39.43 15.94
C PHE A 75 20.70 38.64 16.08
N THR A 76 21.38 38.79 17.22
CA THR A 76 22.64 38.10 17.51
C THR A 76 22.47 36.58 17.54
N LYS A 77 21.38 36.09 18.14
CA LYS A 77 21.09 34.65 18.21
C LYS A 77 20.94 34.02 16.82
N LEU A 78 20.23 34.69 15.92
CA LEU A 78 19.96 34.19 14.56
C LEU A 78 21.24 33.83 13.77
N PHE A 79 22.34 34.54 14.00
CA PHE A 79 23.60 34.34 13.30
C PHE A 79 24.66 33.57 14.11
N THR A 80 24.51 33.51 15.43
CA THR A 80 25.44 32.79 16.33
C THR A 80 25.17 31.28 16.34
N GLU A 81 23.92 30.85 16.10
CA GLU A 81 23.45 29.46 16.20
C GLU A 81 24.03 28.49 15.14
N VAL A 82 24.67 29.01 14.08
CA VAL A 82 25.22 28.22 12.96
C VAL A 82 26.72 27.93 13.11
N LEU A 83 27.45 28.63 13.99
CA LEU A 83 28.93 28.62 13.98
C LEU A 83 29.58 27.59 14.94
N ASN A 84 28.85 27.03 15.89
CA ASN A 84 29.42 26.18 16.98
C ASN A 84 29.07 24.69 16.90
N THR A 85 28.82 24.15 15.70
CA THR A 85 28.46 22.73 15.54
C THR A 85 29.65 21.86 15.15
N VAL A 86 29.56 20.57 15.50
CA VAL A 86 30.29 19.44 14.91
C VAL A 86 29.29 18.62 14.11
N ASP A 87 29.55 18.47 12.81
CA ASP A 87 28.68 17.74 11.90
C ASP A 87 29.26 16.33 11.67
N LEU A 88 28.51 15.30 12.07
CA LEU A 88 28.85 13.90 11.83
C LEU A 88 28.08 13.40 10.62
N ILE A 89 28.78 12.78 9.67
CA ILE A 89 28.19 12.29 8.42
C ILE A 89 28.28 10.77 8.37
N PHE A 90 27.13 10.11 8.30
CA PHE A 90 27.03 8.67 8.16
C PHE A 90 26.49 8.32 6.78
N GLN A 91 27.22 7.48 6.03
CA GLN A 91 26.92 7.18 4.64
C GLN A 91 25.89 6.05 4.46
N ASN A 92 25.51 5.33 5.54
CA ASN A 92 24.60 4.18 5.50
C ASN A 92 23.65 4.17 6.71
N GLY A 93 23.11 5.32 7.10
CA GLY A 93 22.33 5.46 8.33
C GLY A 93 23.19 5.37 9.60
N VAL A 94 22.53 5.38 10.76
CA VAL A 94 23.17 5.41 12.09
C VAL A 94 22.53 4.38 13.05
N ASP A 95 23.33 3.54 13.70
CA ASP A 95 22.83 2.70 14.81
C ASP A 95 22.69 3.59 16.05
N ALA A 96 21.47 3.96 16.40
CA ALA A 96 21.23 4.88 17.52
C ALA A 96 21.73 4.39 18.89
N LYS A 97 22.01 3.09 19.08
CA LYS A 97 22.44 2.50 20.35
C LYS A 97 23.95 2.54 20.43
N ALA A 98 24.63 2.20 19.33
CA ALA A 98 26.05 2.47 19.19
C ALA A 98 26.30 3.98 19.33
N PHE A 99 25.57 4.81 18.59
CA PHE A 99 25.71 6.27 18.64
C PHE A 99 25.46 6.86 20.03
N MET A 100 24.37 6.50 20.72
CA MET A 100 24.13 7.03 22.06
C MET A 100 25.13 6.51 23.10
N SER A 101 25.62 5.27 22.96
CA SER A 101 26.68 4.74 23.82
C SER A 101 27.98 5.51 23.60
N SER A 102 28.34 5.78 22.34
CA SER A 102 29.49 6.60 21.97
C SER A 102 29.34 8.04 22.43
N PHE A 103 28.17 8.64 22.27
CA PHE A 103 27.89 10.01 22.71
C PHE A 103 28.05 10.14 24.23
N GLN A 104 27.50 9.19 25.01
CA GLN A 104 27.68 9.14 26.46
C GLN A 104 29.13 8.86 26.85
N GLN A 105 29.83 8.01 26.11
CA GLN A 105 31.24 7.70 26.37
C GLN A 105 32.13 8.92 26.14
N VAL A 106 31.95 9.65 25.04
CA VAL A 106 32.66 10.92 24.80
C VAL A 106 32.33 11.96 25.86
N GLN A 107 31.08 12.03 26.33
CA GLN A 107 30.72 12.89 27.47
C GLN A 107 31.46 12.50 28.75
N VAL A 108 31.54 11.21 29.08
CA VAL A 108 32.23 10.73 30.29
C VAL A 108 33.75 10.96 30.19
N GLU A 109 34.36 10.60 29.06
CA GLU A 109 35.81 10.71 28.85
C GLU A 109 36.29 12.15 28.78
N ASN A 110 35.42 13.06 28.34
CA ASN A 110 35.69 14.49 28.36
C ASN A 110 35.07 15.21 29.57
N GLN A 111 34.94 14.57 30.73
CA GLN A 111 34.54 15.22 32.00
C GLN A 111 33.16 15.94 31.97
N GLY A 112 32.22 15.41 31.19
CA GLY A 112 30.85 15.93 31.11
C GLY A 112 30.73 17.24 30.32
N ILE A 113 31.55 17.44 29.27
CA ILE A 113 31.38 18.59 28.36
C ILE A 113 29.89 18.71 27.99
N PRO A 114 29.29 19.91 28.12
CA PRO A 114 27.91 20.15 27.76
C PRO A 114 27.77 20.13 26.24
N MET A 115 27.64 18.93 25.68
CA MET A 115 27.31 18.69 24.28
C MET A 115 25.81 18.42 24.14
N LYS A 116 25.18 18.95 23.09
CA LYS A 116 23.77 18.72 22.79
C LYS A 116 23.59 18.34 21.33
N ILE A 117 22.70 17.39 21.05
CA ILE A 117 22.29 17.10 19.68
C ILE A 117 21.37 18.24 19.24
N GLN A 118 21.80 19.04 18.26
CA GLN A 118 21.05 20.17 17.74
C GLN A 118 20.03 19.72 16.68
N GLY A 119 20.36 18.69 15.92
CA GLY A 119 19.47 18.13 14.92
C GLY A 119 20.07 16.91 14.21
N MET A 120 19.19 16.08 13.67
CA MET A 120 19.53 14.96 12.80
C MET A 120 18.79 15.16 11.47
N GLU A 121 19.54 15.29 10.39
CA GLU A 121 19.04 15.57 9.05
C GLU A 121 19.28 14.36 8.15
N ASN A 122 18.22 13.86 7.52
CA ASN A 122 18.34 12.91 6.41
C ASN A 122 18.57 13.70 5.11
N LYS A 123 19.67 13.43 4.42
CA LYS A 123 20.05 14.13 3.17
C LYS A 123 19.66 13.37 1.91
N GLY A 124 18.99 12.21 2.02
CA GLY A 124 18.74 11.29 0.92
C GLY A 124 19.88 10.27 0.76
N ASP A 125 19.65 9.23 -0.05
CA ASP A 125 20.66 8.22 -0.42
C ASP A 125 21.36 7.52 0.76
N GLY A 126 20.66 7.35 1.90
CA GLY A 126 21.21 6.71 3.10
C GLY A 126 22.13 7.62 3.94
N VAL A 127 22.31 8.88 3.53
CA VAL A 127 23.18 9.83 4.23
C VAL A 127 22.43 10.51 5.38
N VAL A 128 22.96 10.33 6.59
CA VAL A 128 22.47 10.98 7.81
C VAL A 128 23.53 11.95 8.31
N VAL A 129 23.11 13.18 8.59
CA VAL A 129 23.96 14.20 9.23
C VAL A 129 23.44 14.47 10.63
N ILE A 130 24.27 14.26 11.65
CA ILE A 130 23.95 14.63 13.03
C ILE A 130 24.78 15.86 13.40
N ARG A 131 24.10 16.96 13.76
CA ARG A 131 24.74 18.18 14.25
C ARG A 131 24.78 18.19 15.77
N ILE A 132 25.97 18.35 16.31
CA ILE A 132 26.20 18.40 17.75
C ILE A 132 26.71 19.79 18.11
N ASP A 133 25.98 20.47 18.99
CA ASP A 133 26.43 21.71 19.62
C ASP A 133 27.55 21.39 20.61
N VAL A 134 28.67 22.06 20.44
CA VAL A 134 29.88 21.89 21.26
C VAL A 134 30.39 23.28 21.68
N PRO A 135 30.81 23.46 22.95
CA PRO A 135 31.33 24.74 23.40
C PRO A 135 32.49 25.24 22.52
N PRO A 136 32.59 26.56 22.24
CA PRO A 136 33.55 27.12 21.29
C PRO A 136 35.02 26.92 21.70
N GLU A 137 35.26 26.67 22.99
CA GLU A 137 36.58 26.43 23.58
C GLU A 137 37.11 25.01 23.28
N ILE A 138 36.27 24.11 22.73
CA ILE A 138 36.58 22.69 22.55
C ILE A 138 37.02 22.41 21.12
N GLU A 139 38.05 21.57 20.99
CA GLU A 139 38.57 21.11 19.71
C GLU A 139 37.56 20.18 19.01
N LYS A 140 36.80 20.75 18.08
CA LYS A 140 35.74 20.07 17.31
C LYS A 140 36.21 18.80 16.60
N GLU A 141 37.42 18.81 16.03
CA GLU A 141 38.01 17.66 15.35
C GLU A 141 38.28 16.49 16.31
N LYS A 142 38.69 16.79 17.54
CA LYS A 142 38.90 15.80 18.59
C LYS A 142 37.58 15.10 18.94
N ILE A 143 36.52 15.88 19.17
CA ILE A 143 35.18 15.36 19.48
C ILE A 143 34.62 14.54 18.33
N HIS A 144 34.77 15.00 17.09
CA HIS A 144 34.37 14.25 15.90
C HIS A 144 35.08 12.88 15.85
N ARG A 145 36.41 12.85 16.00
CA ARG A 145 37.20 11.62 15.93
C ARG A 145 36.81 10.63 17.03
N GLU A 146 36.72 11.06 18.28
CA GLU A 146 36.35 10.20 19.41
C GLU A 146 34.93 9.63 19.25
N LEU A 147 33.97 10.45 18.77
CA LEU A 147 32.61 9.99 18.50
C LEU A 147 32.57 8.90 17.44
N MET A 148 33.34 9.06 16.34
CA MET A 148 33.38 8.07 15.27
C MET A 148 34.13 6.79 15.70
N GLU A 149 35.22 6.90 16.46
CA GLU A 149 35.98 5.74 16.97
C GLU A 149 35.14 4.88 17.92
N PHE A 150 34.47 5.49 18.91
CA PHE A 150 33.59 4.73 19.80
C PHE A 150 32.36 4.20 19.10
N TYR A 151 31.86 4.91 18.09
CA TYR A 151 30.75 4.42 17.27
C TYR A 151 31.13 3.12 16.56
N ASP A 152 32.27 3.08 15.87
CA ASP A 152 32.73 1.88 15.17
C ASP A 152 32.99 0.71 16.14
N GLU A 153 33.54 0.98 17.33
CA GLU A 153 33.76 -0.05 18.36
C GLU A 153 32.44 -0.61 18.92
N ASN A 154 31.49 0.27 19.25
CA ASN A 154 30.20 -0.15 19.80
C ASN A 154 29.35 -0.90 18.76
N VAL A 155 29.46 -0.57 17.47
CA VAL A 155 28.85 -1.36 16.38
C VAL A 155 29.40 -2.79 16.40
N ARG A 156 30.73 -2.96 16.43
CA ARG A 156 31.37 -4.29 16.43
C ARG A 156 30.98 -5.14 17.64
N VAL A 157 30.96 -4.54 18.83
CA VAL A 157 30.57 -5.24 20.08
C VAL A 157 29.11 -5.71 20.02
N LEU A 158 28.23 -4.89 19.45
CA LEU A 158 26.83 -5.24 19.25
C LEU A 158 26.68 -6.38 18.24
N GLU A 159 27.39 -6.34 17.12
CA GLU A 159 27.38 -7.38 16.08
C GLU A 159 27.85 -8.75 16.62
N GLU A 160 28.98 -8.79 17.34
CA GLU A 160 29.49 -10.04 17.93
C GLU A 160 28.53 -10.65 18.95
N LYS A 161 27.90 -9.80 19.77
CA LYS A 161 26.92 -10.23 20.77
C LYS A 161 25.69 -10.83 20.10
N TYR A 162 25.26 -10.26 18.97
CA TYR A 162 24.17 -10.83 18.19
C TYR A 162 24.58 -12.16 17.56
N GLN A 163 25.74 -12.24 16.94
CA GLN A 163 26.21 -13.45 16.26
C GLN A 163 26.31 -14.65 17.20
N LYS A 164 26.89 -14.49 18.40
CA LYS A 164 26.94 -15.54 19.43
C LYS A 164 25.56 -16.03 19.87
N LYS A 165 24.58 -15.12 19.96
CA LYS A 165 23.20 -15.47 20.31
C LYS A 165 22.53 -16.29 19.21
N LEU A 166 22.87 -16.02 17.94
CA LEU A 166 22.34 -16.76 16.80
C LEU A 166 22.91 -18.18 16.69
N GLU A 167 24.21 -18.33 16.96
CA GLU A 167 24.87 -19.64 16.96
C GLU A 167 24.30 -20.57 18.03
N GLY A 168 24.11 -20.08 19.27
CA GLY A 168 23.51 -20.88 20.34
C GLY A 168 22.06 -21.30 20.06
N ILE A 169 21.30 -20.46 19.35
CA ILE A 169 19.94 -20.78 18.90
C ILE A 169 19.96 -21.87 17.81
N GLN A 170 20.90 -21.78 16.85
CA GLN A 170 21.03 -22.75 15.76
C GLN A 170 21.43 -24.14 16.26
N GLU A 171 22.30 -24.19 17.26
CA GLU A 171 22.75 -25.45 17.87
C GLU A 171 21.59 -26.18 18.57
N GLN A 172 20.72 -25.44 19.26
CA GLN A 172 19.55 -25.99 19.93
C GLN A 172 18.50 -26.55 18.95
N ILE A 173 18.30 -25.88 17.80
CA ILE A 173 17.40 -26.36 16.74
C ILE A 173 17.91 -27.67 16.13
N ASN A 174 19.22 -27.75 15.85
CA ASN A 174 19.82 -28.94 15.25
C ASN A 174 19.74 -30.16 16.19
N LEU A 175 19.91 -29.96 17.50
CA LEU A 175 19.76 -31.03 18.50
C LEU A 175 18.31 -31.53 18.57
N ASN A 176 17.33 -30.63 18.57
CA ASN A 176 15.92 -31.01 18.60
C ASN A 176 15.48 -31.73 17.31
N LEU A 177 15.99 -31.29 16.16
CA LEU A 177 15.75 -31.96 14.88
C LEU A 177 16.31 -33.39 14.88
N GLN A 178 17.54 -33.59 15.33
CA GLN A 178 18.15 -34.92 15.41
C GLN A 178 17.40 -35.86 16.37
N GLU A 179 16.92 -35.36 17.51
CA GLU A 179 16.09 -36.17 18.42
C GLU A 179 14.74 -36.54 17.81
N SER A 180 14.13 -35.61 17.06
CA SER A 180 12.85 -35.85 16.38
C SER A 180 12.99 -36.87 15.24
N GLU A 181 14.03 -36.79 14.41
CA GLU A 181 14.33 -37.74 13.35
C GLU A 181 14.58 -39.15 13.90
N ARG A 182 15.30 -39.24 15.03
CA ARG A 182 15.62 -40.51 15.66
C ARG A 182 14.37 -41.20 16.24
N LYS A 183 13.43 -40.43 16.81
CA LYS A 183 12.13 -40.96 17.24
C LYS A 183 11.29 -41.43 16.05
N TYR A 184 11.30 -40.68 14.96
CA TYR A 184 10.50 -40.95 13.78
C TYR A 184 10.98 -42.19 13.02
N GLN A 185 12.29 -42.41 12.92
CA GLN A 185 12.87 -43.58 12.28
C GLN A 185 12.51 -44.89 13.01
N ILE A 186 12.46 -44.84 14.35
CA ILE A 186 12.04 -45.97 15.20
C ILE A 186 10.57 -46.34 14.97
N GLU A 187 9.70 -45.37 14.69
CA GLU A 187 8.29 -45.62 14.35
C GLU A 187 8.09 -46.08 12.90
N LEU A 188 8.92 -45.62 11.96
CA LEU A 188 8.83 -45.95 10.53
C LEU A 188 9.26 -47.38 10.22
N ASP A 189 10.25 -47.90 10.96
CA ASP A 189 10.74 -49.28 10.84
C ASP A 189 9.71 -50.32 11.35
N ALA A 190 8.65 -49.87 12.03
CA ALA A 190 7.59 -50.72 12.58
C ALA A 190 6.34 -50.87 11.69
N ARG A 191 6.27 -50.29 10.47
CA ARG A 191 5.05 -50.28 9.62
C ARG A 191 5.30 -50.57 8.13
N SER A 192 4.24 -50.97 7.41
CA SER A 192 4.28 -51.44 6.01
C SER A 192 4.44 -50.31 4.97
N GLU A 193 5.00 -50.67 3.81
CA GLU A 193 5.49 -49.75 2.77
C GLU A 193 4.41 -48.84 2.13
N GLU A 194 3.17 -49.29 2.01
CA GLU A 194 2.05 -48.47 1.48
C GLU A 194 1.65 -47.35 2.45
N GLN A 195 1.75 -47.59 3.76
CA GLN A 195 1.45 -46.56 4.77
C GLN A 195 2.54 -45.49 4.81
N LYS A 196 3.81 -45.84 4.50
CA LYS A 196 4.91 -44.88 4.38
C LYS A 196 4.65 -43.87 3.27
N ASN A 197 4.20 -44.32 2.09
CA ASN A 197 3.97 -43.44 0.94
C ASN A 197 2.78 -42.48 1.12
N TYR A 198 1.70 -42.92 1.76
CA TYR A 198 0.56 -42.06 2.09
C TYR A 198 0.90 -41.02 3.18
N MET A 199 1.74 -41.40 4.14
CA MET A 199 2.21 -40.45 5.16
C MET A 199 3.24 -39.46 4.63
N MET A 200 4.09 -39.87 3.69
CA MET A 200 5.08 -38.97 3.07
C MET A 200 4.41 -37.88 2.23
N SER A 201 3.25 -38.16 1.60
CA SER A 201 2.45 -37.14 0.90
C SER A 201 1.71 -36.20 1.85
N LEU A 202 1.26 -36.68 3.00
CA LEU A 202 0.67 -35.85 4.06
C LEU A 202 1.72 -34.94 4.72
N VAL A 203 2.93 -35.42 4.96
CA VAL A 203 4.05 -34.61 5.50
C VAL A 203 4.46 -33.54 4.49
N HIS A 204 4.51 -33.85 3.20
CA HIS A 204 4.76 -32.86 2.14
C HIS A 204 3.66 -31.79 2.08
N GLY A 205 2.39 -32.17 2.30
CA GLY A 205 1.26 -31.23 2.39
C GLY A 205 1.19 -30.41 3.68
N ILE A 206 1.79 -30.89 4.79
CA ILE A 206 1.85 -30.18 6.07
C ILE A 206 3.01 -29.18 6.09
N PHE A 207 4.18 -29.52 5.52
CA PHE A 207 5.30 -28.58 5.35
C PHE A 207 4.97 -27.41 4.42
N GLN A 208 4.06 -27.60 3.44
CA GLN A 208 3.57 -26.51 2.58
C GLN A 208 2.59 -25.56 3.27
N LYS A 209 2.07 -25.93 4.46
CA LYS A 209 1.00 -25.19 5.14
C LYS A 209 1.48 -24.11 6.12
N SER A 210 2.79 -23.99 6.38
CA SER A 210 3.33 -23.04 7.36
C SER A 210 3.93 -21.74 6.79
N THR A 211 3.97 -21.51 5.47
CA THR A 211 4.62 -20.32 4.88
C THR A 211 3.99 -19.87 3.54
N SER A 212 2.75 -19.36 3.54
CA SER A 212 2.21 -18.64 2.34
C SER A 212 2.45 -17.14 2.49
N ALA A 213 3.32 -16.58 1.66
CA ALA A 213 3.56 -15.14 1.61
C ALA A 213 2.56 -14.46 0.67
N ASN A 214 2.27 -13.17 0.90
CA ASN A 214 1.55 -12.36 -0.08
C ASN A 214 2.56 -11.62 -0.95
N TYR A 215 2.34 -11.69 -2.26
CA TYR A 215 3.11 -10.96 -3.25
C TYR A 215 2.21 -10.04 -4.06
N LEU A 216 2.72 -8.85 -4.35
CA LEU A 216 2.21 -7.97 -5.40
C LEU A 216 3.24 -7.98 -6.53
N VAL A 217 2.76 -8.20 -7.75
CA VAL A 217 3.56 -8.13 -8.96
C VAL A 217 2.90 -7.11 -9.89
N THR A 218 3.66 -6.12 -10.37
CA THR A 218 3.18 -5.22 -11.44
C THR A 218 3.95 -5.50 -12.71
N LEU A 219 3.26 -5.69 -13.83
CA LEU A 219 3.85 -5.72 -15.17
C LEU A 219 3.49 -4.42 -15.88
N ASN A 220 4.45 -3.50 -15.95
CA ASN A 220 4.29 -2.22 -16.62
C ASN A 220 4.82 -2.27 -18.06
N PHE A 221 3.93 -2.07 -19.02
CA PHE A 221 4.23 -2.05 -20.44
C PHE A 221 4.56 -0.60 -20.86
N GLU A 222 5.85 -0.28 -20.91
CA GLU A 222 6.39 1.06 -21.15
C GLU A 222 6.38 1.40 -22.67
N GLY A 223 5.20 1.33 -23.28
CA GLY A 223 4.97 1.60 -24.71
C GLY A 223 5.03 0.35 -25.61
N GLY A 224 4.85 0.58 -26.92
CA GLY A 224 4.71 -0.48 -27.92
C GLY A 224 3.26 -0.81 -28.25
N ASN A 225 3.06 -1.77 -29.16
CA ASN A 225 1.76 -2.28 -29.56
C ASN A 225 1.91 -3.65 -30.23
N PHE A 226 0.80 -4.32 -30.52
CA PHE A 226 0.82 -5.64 -31.17
C PHE A 226 1.49 -5.68 -32.55
N ALA A 227 1.56 -4.56 -33.29
CA ALA A 227 2.22 -4.51 -34.60
C ALA A 227 3.75 -4.37 -34.49
N THR A 228 4.25 -3.70 -33.46
CA THR A 228 5.68 -3.40 -33.28
C THR A 228 6.35 -4.16 -32.13
N GLY A 229 5.54 -4.86 -31.33
CA GLY A 229 5.95 -5.50 -30.08
C GLY A 229 5.91 -4.53 -28.89
N PHE A 230 6.20 -5.07 -27.71
CA PHE A 230 6.33 -4.32 -26.46
C PHE A 230 7.80 -4.36 -26.05
N PRO A 231 8.59 -3.31 -26.37
CA PRO A 231 10.04 -3.35 -26.26
C PRO A 231 10.55 -3.33 -24.82
N VAL A 232 9.76 -2.78 -23.89
CA VAL A 232 10.12 -2.68 -22.47
C VAL A 232 8.91 -3.02 -21.61
N ILE A 233 9.05 -4.11 -20.86
CA ILE A 233 8.09 -4.54 -19.84
C ILE A 233 8.84 -4.58 -18.52
N ARG A 234 8.47 -3.71 -17.58
CA ARG A 234 9.06 -3.69 -16.24
C ARG A 234 8.20 -4.51 -15.30
N ALA A 235 8.77 -5.59 -14.79
CA ALA A 235 8.18 -6.39 -13.74
C ALA A 235 8.75 -5.95 -12.39
N ASN A 236 7.88 -5.60 -11.46
CA ASN A 236 8.24 -5.28 -10.08
C ASN A 236 7.53 -6.28 -9.15
N ILE A 237 8.25 -6.83 -8.18
CA ILE A 237 7.72 -7.77 -7.18
C ILE A 237 7.89 -7.14 -5.80
N TRP A 238 6.78 -6.96 -5.08
CA TRP A 238 6.75 -6.64 -3.65
C TRP A 238 6.31 -7.87 -2.88
N SER A 239 6.86 -8.04 -1.68
CA SER A 239 6.42 -9.04 -0.71
C SER A 239 6.07 -8.33 0.59
N ASP A 240 5.17 -8.89 1.39
CA ASP A 240 4.83 -8.31 2.69
C ASP A 240 6.06 -8.23 3.64
N ASN A 241 7.11 -9.00 3.35
CA ASN A 241 8.33 -9.07 4.15
C ASN A 241 9.38 -8.03 3.73
N HIS A 242 9.15 -7.24 2.67
CA HIS A 242 10.14 -6.30 2.17
C HIS A 242 9.50 -5.01 1.60
N PRO A 243 9.91 -3.81 2.04
CA PRO A 243 9.25 -2.56 1.64
C PRO A 243 9.54 -2.14 0.19
N LEU A 244 10.68 -2.56 -0.35
CA LEU A 244 11.14 -2.20 -1.69
C LEU A 244 10.91 -3.34 -2.70
N PRO A 245 10.52 -3.03 -3.95
CA PRO A 245 10.35 -4.03 -4.98
C PRO A 245 11.66 -4.56 -5.52
N ILE A 246 11.64 -5.82 -5.96
CA ILE A 246 12.62 -6.36 -6.90
C ILE A 246 12.15 -6.03 -8.31
N SER A 247 13.00 -5.42 -9.12
CA SER A 247 12.67 -4.99 -10.48
C SER A 247 13.51 -5.71 -11.54
N PHE A 248 12.87 -6.10 -12.63
CA PHE A 248 13.52 -6.64 -13.81
C PHE A 248 12.75 -6.24 -15.07
N THR A 249 13.43 -6.30 -16.22
CA THR A 249 12.87 -5.90 -17.51
C THR A 249 12.85 -7.07 -18.47
N GLY A 250 11.82 -7.12 -19.31
CA GLY A 250 11.70 -8.02 -20.46
C GLY A 250 11.10 -7.28 -21.65
N ASN A 251 10.80 -8.03 -22.70
CA ASN A 251 10.13 -7.54 -23.90
C ASN A 251 9.15 -8.62 -24.40
N LEU A 252 8.24 -8.25 -25.30
CA LEU A 252 7.43 -9.17 -26.08
C LEU A 252 7.52 -8.79 -27.56
N PRO A 253 7.61 -9.76 -28.49
CA PRO A 253 7.66 -9.47 -29.91
C PRO A 253 6.30 -9.01 -30.43
N SER A 254 6.28 -8.41 -31.62
CA SER A 254 5.04 -8.12 -32.34
C SER A 254 4.22 -9.40 -32.54
N ASN A 255 2.91 -9.31 -32.38
CA ASN A 255 1.98 -10.40 -32.64
C ASN A 255 0.65 -9.84 -33.16
N SER A 256 0.48 -9.81 -34.48
CA SER A 256 -0.74 -9.36 -35.13
C SER A 256 -1.90 -10.36 -35.05
N GLU A 257 -1.63 -11.61 -34.67
CA GLU A 257 -2.66 -12.65 -34.55
C GLU A 257 -3.52 -12.44 -33.30
N ILE A 258 -2.95 -11.94 -32.18
CA ILE A 258 -3.71 -11.67 -30.95
C ILE A 258 -4.85 -10.66 -31.19
N PRO A 259 -4.62 -9.47 -31.79
CA PRO A 259 -5.71 -8.57 -32.13
C PRO A 259 -6.78 -9.21 -33.02
N GLN A 260 -6.38 -9.97 -34.04
CA GLN A 260 -7.32 -10.60 -34.96
C GLN A 260 -8.19 -11.62 -34.23
N LEU A 261 -7.56 -12.52 -33.48
CA LEU A 261 -8.24 -13.58 -32.74
C LEU A 261 -9.22 -13.01 -31.70
N TYR A 262 -8.86 -11.87 -31.09
CA TYR A 262 -9.71 -11.18 -30.15
C TYR A 262 -10.95 -10.62 -30.84
N GLN A 263 -10.78 -10.00 -32.01
CA GLN A 263 -11.92 -9.51 -32.79
C GLN A 263 -12.81 -10.66 -33.24
N ASP A 264 -12.24 -11.75 -33.73
CA ASP A 264 -13.00 -12.94 -34.15
C ASP A 264 -13.81 -13.52 -32.99
N TRP A 265 -13.19 -13.66 -31.81
CA TRP A 265 -13.88 -14.10 -30.59
C TRP A 265 -14.99 -13.13 -30.20
N LYS A 266 -14.72 -11.82 -30.18
CA LYS A 266 -15.69 -10.78 -29.81
C LYS A 266 -16.88 -10.75 -30.75
N GLU A 267 -16.66 -10.86 -32.06
CA GLU A 267 -17.73 -10.91 -33.06
C GLU A 267 -18.59 -12.16 -32.93
N LYS A 268 -17.96 -13.32 -32.69
CA LYS A 268 -18.67 -14.58 -32.48
C LYS A 268 -19.48 -14.57 -31.18
N TYR A 269 -18.91 -14.04 -30.11
CA TYR A 269 -19.61 -13.88 -28.85
C TYR A 269 -20.80 -12.91 -29.01
N LYS A 270 -20.64 -11.82 -29.76
CA LYS A 270 -21.75 -10.92 -30.13
C LYS A 270 -22.85 -11.66 -30.92
N GLN A 271 -22.50 -12.48 -31.91
CA GLN A 271 -23.46 -13.31 -32.64
C GLN A 271 -24.22 -14.26 -31.71
N LEU A 272 -23.54 -14.90 -30.76
CA LEU A 272 -24.17 -15.76 -29.75
C LEU A 272 -25.19 -14.98 -28.91
N ARG A 273 -24.82 -13.78 -28.44
CA ARG A 273 -25.73 -12.91 -27.68
C ARG A 273 -26.96 -12.51 -28.50
N GLU A 274 -26.77 -12.16 -29.77
CA GLU A 274 -27.86 -11.82 -30.68
C GLU A 274 -28.80 -13.01 -30.93
N CYS A 275 -28.28 -14.23 -31.00
CA CYS A 275 -29.09 -15.46 -31.09
C CYS A 275 -29.96 -15.63 -29.84
N TYR A 276 -29.36 -15.52 -28.65
CA TYR A 276 -30.10 -15.58 -27.39
C TYR A 276 -31.17 -14.49 -27.27
N ARG A 277 -30.89 -13.28 -27.79
CA ARG A 277 -31.86 -12.18 -27.87
C ARG A 277 -33.02 -12.53 -28.79
N ASN A 278 -32.75 -13.05 -29.99
CA ASN A 278 -33.77 -13.34 -31.01
C ASN A 278 -34.69 -14.50 -30.61
N LEU A 279 -34.19 -15.43 -29.79
CA LEU A 279 -34.96 -16.55 -29.24
C LEU A 279 -35.77 -16.16 -27.98
N ASN A 280 -35.75 -14.89 -27.55
CA ASN A 280 -36.29 -14.42 -26.26
C ASN A 280 -35.72 -15.17 -25.04
N LEU A 281 -34.55 -15.81 -25.18
CA LEU A 281 -33.95 -16.61 -24.12
C LEU A 281 -33.10 -15.77 -23.17
N LEU A 282 -32.58 -14.60 -23.59
CA LEU A 282 -31.84 -13.65 -22.74
C LEU A 282 -32.08 -12.19 -23.19
N PRO A 283 -32.80 -11.36 -22.42
CA PRO A 283 -33.34 -10.10 -22.93
C PRO A 283 -32.46 -8.85 -22.76
N ARG A 284 -31.15 -8.97 -22.52
CA ARG A 284 -30.27 -7.88 -22.05
C ARG A 284 -29.90 -6.76 -23.06
N ILE A 285 -30.56 -6.57 -24.21
CA ILE A 285 -30.16 -5.54 -25.22
C ILE A 285 -31.37 -4.86 -25.91
N LYS A 286 -31.29 -3.53 -26.12
CA LYS A 286 -32.27 -2.71 -26.86
C LYS A 286 -32.23 -2.97 -28.39
N VAL A 287 -33.39 -2.95 -29.04
CA VAL A 287 -33.60 -3.30 -30.46
C VAL A 287 -33.77 -2.05 -31.34
N LYS A 288 -33.14 -2.01 -32.53
CA LYS A 288 -33.77 -1.47 -33.76
C LYS A 288 -34.43 -2.66 -34.45
N LYS A 289 -35.77 -2.64 -34.57
CA LYS A 289 -36.55 -3.75 -35.12
C LYS A 289 -36.26 -3.83 -36.61
N GLU A 290 -35.77 -4.96 -37.09
CA GLU A 290 -36.16 -5.62 -38.35
C GLU A 290 -35.16 -6.74 -38.68
N GLN A 291 -35.58 -8.00 -38.44
CA GLN A 291 -35.31 -9.20 -39.24
C GLN A 291 -35.60 -10.44 -38.38
N LYS A 292 -36.67 -11.18 -38.71
CA LYS A 292 -36.87 -12.54 -38.20
C LYS A 292 -35.91 -13.45 -38.97
N ILE A 293 -34.77 -13.77 -38.36
CA ILE A 293 -33.91 -14.86 -38.84
C ILE A 293 -34.32 -16.11 -38.07
N ASN A 294 -34.81 -17.13 -38.79
CA ASN A 294 -35.13 -18.44 -38.24
C ASN A 294 -33.81 -19.16 -37.87
N PHE A 295 -33.28 -18.91 -36.68
CA PHE A 295 -32.13 -19.67 -36.18
C PHE A 295 -32.56 -21.07 -35.72
N SER A 296 -31.87 -22.09 -36.21
CA SER A 296 -32.03 -23.47 -35.78
C SER A 296 -31.13 -23.78 -34.57
N GLU A 297 -31.55 -24.72 -33.71
CA GLU A 297 -30.74 -25.25 -32.58
C GLU A 297 -29.33 -25.68 -33.05
N LYS A 298 -29.22 -26.19 -34.28
CA LYS A 298 -27.93 -26.59 -34.87
C LYS A 298 -27.00 -25.41 -35.15
N GLU A 299 -27.52 -24.27 -35.56
CA GLU A 299 -26.72 -23.05 -35.80
C GLU A 299 -26.26 -22.44 -34.47
N PHE A 300 -27.11 -22.50 -33.46
CA PHE A 300 -26.79 -22.06 -32.11
C PHE A 300 -25.60 -22.86 -31.52
N GLN A 301 -25.68 -24.19 -31.56
CA GLN A 301 -24.59 -25.07 -31.12
C GLN A 301 -23.31 -24.88 -31.94
N LYS A 302 -23.44 -24.59 -33.25
CA LYS A 302 -22.29 -24.30 -34.10
C LYS A 302 -21.54 -23.05 -33.65
N ILE A 303 -22.23 -21.98 -33.25
CA ILE A 303 -21.58 -20.76 -32.75
C ILE A 303 -20.83 -21.05 -31.44
N ILE A 304 -21.43 -21.81 -30.53
CA ILE A 304 -20.79 -22.23 -29.27
C ILE A 304 -19.48 -22.98 -29.56
N ILE A 305 -19.52 -23.98 -30.45
CA ILE A 305 -18.33 -24.75 -30.83
C ILE A 305 -17.25 -23.85 -31.43
N GLN A 306 -17.63 -22.91 -32.31
CA GLN A 306 -16.69 -21.96 -32.90
C GLN A 306 -16.02 -21.06 -31.84
N ILE A 307 -16.77 -20.59 -30.85
CA ILE A 307 -16.19 -19.79 -29.77
C ILE A 307 -15.22 -20.66 -28.96
N GLN A 308 -15.59 -21.90 -28.61
CA GLN A 308 -14.71 -22.83 -27.89
C GLN A 308 -13.43 -23.19 -28.66
N GLU A 309 -13.49 -23.24 -30.00
CA GLU A 309 -12.31 -23.39 -30.86
C GLU A 309 -11.40 -22.17 -30.76
N LEU A 310 -11.97 -20.96 -30.89
CA LEU A 310 -11.23 -19.69 -30.71
C LEU A 310 -10.63 -19.58 -29.31
N GLU A 311 -11.31 -20.07 -28.27
CA GLU A 311 -10.80 -20.06 -26.90
C GLU A 311 -9.55 -20.94 -26.74
N LYS A 312 -9.53 -22.12 -27.36
CA LYS A 312 -8.37 -23.01 -27.39
C LYS A 312 -7.20 -22.39 -28.16
N GLU A 313 -7.49 -21.81 -29.33
CA GLU A 313 -6.51 -21.08 -30.12
C GLU A 313 -5.93 -19.91 -29.33
N TRP A 314 -6.78 -19.19 -28.59
CA TRP A 314 -6.39 -18.05 -27.77
C TRP A 314 -5.43 -18.48 -26.66
N GLN A 315 -5.79 -19.53 -25.91
CA GLN A 315 -4.94 -20.02 -24.83
C GLN A 315 -3.57 -20.48 -25.36
N LEU A 316 -3.54 -21.16 -26.51
CA LEU A 316 -2.30 -21.60 -27.14
C LEU A 316 -1.45 -20.39 -27.61
N LEU A 317 -2.06 -19.45 -28.34
CA LEU A 317 -1.39 -18.28 -28.89
C LEU A 317 -0.84 -17.38 -27.78
N LEU A 318 -1.65 -17.09 -26.75
CA LEU A 318 -1.25 -16.27 -25.60
C LEU A 318 -0.03 -16.87 -24.91
N ASN A 319 -0.08 -18.17 -24.58
CA ASN A 319 1.01 -18.81 -23.85
C ASN A 319 2.27 -18.98 -24.70
N ASN A 320 2.15 -19.23 -26.00
CA ASN A 320 3.28 -19.22 -26.91
C ASN A 320 3.93 -17.83 -27.00
N TRP A 321 3.11 -16.78 -27.04
CA TRP A 321 3.59 -15.41 -27.09
C TRP A 321 4.28 -14.97 -25.79
N LEU A 322 3.70 -15.28 -24.63
CA LEU A 322 4.31 -15.01 -23.32
C LEU A 322 5.58 -15.86 -23.09
N SER A 323 5.65 -17.05 -23.67
CA SER A 323 6.87 -17.87 -23.62
C SER A 323 7.95 -17.41 -24.62
N ALA A 324 7.61 -16.51 -25.55
CA ALA A 324 8.56 -15.98 -26.50
C ALA A 324 9.43 -14.91 -25.86
N SER A 325 10.64 -14.70 -26.40
CA SER A 325 11.52 -13.56 -26.10
C SER A 325 11.97 -13.43 -24.63
N ASP A 326 12.40 -12.23 -24.22
CA ASP A 326 12.90 -11.98 -22.86
C ASP A 326 11.77 -11.94 -21.82
N PHE A 327 10.50 -11.99 -22.21
CA PHE A 327 9.40 -12.20 -21.24
C PHE A 327 9.54 -13.53 -20.48
N ASN A 328 10.11 -14.56 -21.11
CA ASN A 328 10.39 -15.82 -20.41
C ASN A 328 11.35 -15.63 -19.22
N ARG A 329 12.23 -14.60 -19.28
CA ARG A 329 13.04 -14.23 -18.10
C ARG A 329 12.15 -13.76 -16.96
N ILE A 330 11.17 -12.89 -17.24
CA ILE A 330 10.19 -12.44 -16.23
C ILE A 330 9.50 -13.66 -15.61
N GLU A 331 8.97 -14.57 -16.42
CA GLU A 331 8.29 -15.78 -15.93
C GLU A 331 9.19 -16.65 -15.05
N LYS A 332 10.43 -16.92 -15.48
CA LYS A 332 11.39 -17.70 -14.70
C LYS A 332 11.69 -17.06 -13.35
N GLU A 333 11.88 -15.75 -13.31
CA GLU A 333 12.14 -15.02 -12.07
C GLU A 333 10.94 -15.10 -11.09
N LEU A 334 9.70 -15.05 -11.58
CA LEU A 334 8.51 -15.27 -10.76
C LEU A 334 8.48 -16.70 -10.22
N ARG A 335 8.72 -17.70 -11.08
CA ARG A 335 8.66 -19.12 -10.71
C ARG A 335 9.73 -19.55 -9.73
N VAL A 336 10.92 -18.95 -9.78
CA VAL A 336 12.01 -19.21 -8.83
C VAL A 336 11.69 -18.66 -7.44
N ARG A 337 10.91 -17.57 -7.35
CA ARG A 337 10.65 -16.87 -6.09
C ARG A 337 9.41 -17.37 -5.36
N PHE A 338 8.40 -17.79 -6.09
CA PHE A 338 7.10 -18.10 -5.51
C PHE A 338 6.90 -19.59 -5.31
N ASN A 339 6.25 -19.94 -4.20
CA ASN A 339 5.73 -21.25 -3.92
C ASN A 339 4.28 -21.37 -4.42
N PRO A 340 3.81 -22.56 -4.83
CA PRO A 340 2.43 -22.78 -5.28
C PRO A 340 1.34 -22.31 -4.30
N ALA A 341 1.65 -22.28 -2.99
CA ALA A 341 0.74 -21.85 -1.94
C ALA A 341 0.71 -20.32 -1.70
N ASP A 342 1.61 -19.56 -2.34
CA ASP A 342 1.69 -18.11 -2.16
C ASP A 342 0.50 -17.38 -2.78
N LYS A 343 0.08 -16.28 -2.14
CA LYS A 343 -1.01 -15.43 -2.61
C LYS A 343 -0.44 -14.35 -3.52
N ILE A 344 -0.79 -14.38 -4.79
CA ILE A 344 -0.15 -13.54 -5.81
C ILE A 344 -1.17 -12.57 -6.41
N ARG A 345 -0.91 -11.28 -6.31
CA ARG A 345 -1.68 -10.23 -7.00
C ARG A 345 -0.86 -9.76 -8.19
N LEU A 346 -1.28 -10.06 -9.41
CA LEU A 346 -0.61 -9.60 -10.63
C LEU A 346 -1.40 -8.44 -11.25
N ILE A 347 -0.84 -7.23 -11.25
CA ILE A 347 -1.43 -6.06 -11.87
C ILE A 347 -0.75 -5.81 -13.23
N ILE A 348 -1.55 -5.83 -14.29
CA ILE A 348 -1.12 -5.48 -15.65
C ILE A 348 -1.36 -3.99 -15.87
N GLN A 349 -0.28 -3.23 -16.09
CA GLN A 349 -0.34 -1.79 -16.33
C GLN A 349 0.02 -1.50 -17.78
N SER A 350 -0.94 -0.97 -18.53
CA SER A 350 -0.76 -0.61 -19.94
C SER A 350 -1.78 0.46 -20.35
N GLU A 351 -1.38 1.38 -21.22
CA GLU A 351 -2.31 2.29 -21.90
C GLU A 351 -3.09 1.61 -23.03
N ASP A 352 -2.55 0.51 -23.58
CA ASP A 352 -3.16 -0.21 -24.69
C ASP A 352 -4.46 -0.92 -24.25
N ILE A 353 -5.55 -0.62 -24.94
CA ILE A 353 -6.89 -1.11 -24.59
C ILE A 353 -6.97 -2.63 -24.72
N LEU A 354 -6.35 -3.18 -25.76
CA LEU A 354 -6.41 -4.61 -26.03
C LEU A 354 -5.60 -5.38 -24.97
N MET A 355 -4.48 -4.84 -24.49
CA MET A 355 -3.74 -5.39 -23.36
C MET A 355 -4.58 -5.49 -22.09
N GLN A 356 -5.46 -4.51 -21.83
CA GLN A 356 -6.39 -4.56 -20.70
C GLN A 356 -7.53 -5.57 -20.89
N ARG A 357 -7.79 -5.99 -22.14
CA ARG A 357 -8.83 -6.96 -22.55
C ARG A 357 -8.32 -8.39 -22.65
N ILE A 358 -7.00 -8.63 -22.57
CA ILE A 358 -6.47 -9.99 -22.54
C ILE A 358 -6.95 -10.71 -21.27
N PRO A 359 -7.46 -11.95 -21.37
CA PRO A 359 -7.79 -12.78 -20.22
C PRO A 359 -6.51 -13.32 -19.55
N TRP A 360 -5.77 -12.46 -18.84
CA TRP A 360 -4.45 -12.78 -18.25
C TRP A 360 -4.43 -13.98 -17.29
N HIS A 361 -5.54 -14.27 -16.62
CA HIS A 361 -5.72 -15.48 -15.82
C HIS A 361 -5.50 -16.81 -16.59
N LEU A 362 -5.52 -16.79 -17.94
CA LEU A 362 -5.21 -17.95 -18.79
C LEU A 362 -3.72 -18.14 -19.06
N TRP A 363 -2.85 -17.24 -18.56
CA TRP A 363 -1.42 -17.48 -18.58
C TRP A 363 -1.12 -18.72 -17.73
N ASN A 364 -0.39 -19.69 -18.31
CA ASN A 364 0.00 -20.96 -17.71
C ASN A 364 0.76 -20.82 -16.39
N PHE A 365 1.22 -19.63 -16.05
CA PHE A 365 1.68 -19.33 -14.70
C PHE A 365 0.59 -19.65 -13.65
N PHE A 366 -0.67 -19.26 -13.86
CA PHE A 366 -1.74 -19.40 -12.86
C PHE A 366 -2.28 -20.82 -12.65
N SER A 367 -1.88 -21.79 -13.49
CA SER A 367 -2.18 -23.20 -13.24
C SER A 367 -1.39 -23.75 -12.05
N ASP A 368 -0.18 -23.23 -11.84
CA ASP A 368 0.72 -23.70 -10.79
C ASP A 368 0.58 -22.88 -9.49
N TYR A 369 0.06 -21.65 -9.60
CA TYR A 369 -0.17 -20.74 -8.47
C TYR A 369 -1.66 -20.51 -8.25
N LEU A 370 -2.29 -21.42 -7.50
CA LEU A 370 -3.74 -21.48 -7.31
C LEU A 370 -4.32 -20.31 -6.49
N PHE A 371 -3.48 -19.60 -5.74
CA PHE A 371 -3.85 -18.40 -4.99
C PHE A 371 -3.41 -17.10 -5.68
N GLY A 372 -3.07 -17.18 -6.98
CA GLY A 372 -2.78 -16.02 -7.81
C GLY A 372 -4.01 -15.51 -8.57
N GLU A 373 -4.18 -14.20 -8.73
CA GLU A 373 -5.16 -13.63 -9.65
C GLU A 373 -4.67 -12.28 -10.22
N THR A 374 -5.26 -11.93 -11.36
CA THR A 374 -4.91 -10.79 -12.21
C THR A 374 -5.84 -9.60 -12.00
N ALA A 375 -5.27 -8.40 -12.16
CA ALA A 375 -6.01 -7.15 -12.22
C ALA A 375 -5.42 -6.25 -13.30
N ILE A 376 -6.21 -5.28 -13.75
CA ILE A 376 -5.77 -4.21 -14.63
C ILE A 376 -5.49 -2.97 -13.78
N GLY A 377 -4.40 -2.27 -14.07
CA GLY A 377 -4.11 -0.96 -13.48
C GLY A 377 -3.86 0.07 -14.57
N LEU A 378 -4.17 1.33 -14.27
CA LEU A 378 -3.61 2.43 -15.07
C LEU A 378 -2.13 2.62 -14.69
N PRO A 379 -1.29 3.13 -15.61
CA PRO A 379 0.08 3.49 -15.28
C PRO A 379 0.18 4.55 -14.18
N GLU A 380 -0.72 5.53 -14.22
CA GLU A 380 -0.84 6.56 -13.19
C GLU A 380 -1.79 6.13 -12.08
N ALA A 381 -1.31 6.19 -10.84
CA ALA A 381 -2.04 5.80 -9.64
C ALA A 381 -1.68 6.74 -8.49
N ASN A 382 -2.68 7.19 -7.72
CA ASN A 382 -2.47 8.07 -6.59
C ASN A 382 -3.34 7.67 -5.39
N ARG A 383 -3.03 8.20 -4.20
CA ARG A 383 -3.81 8.01 -2.97
C ARG A 383 -4.67 9.22 -2.70
N VAL A 384 -5.87 8.98 -2.19
CA VAL A 384 -6.77 10.04 -1.73
C VAL A 384 -6.73 10.06 -0.22
N GLU A 385 -6.54 11.24 0.36
CA GLU A 385 -6.62 11.42 1.81
C GLU A 385 -8.06 11.18 2.28
N LYS A 386 -8.24 10.17 3.15
CA LYS A 386 -9.54 9.71 3.61
C LYS A 386 -9.92 10.40 4.92
N LEU A 387 -11.20 10.74 5.04
CA LEU A 387 -11.80 11.27 6.26
C LEU A 387 -12.00 10.14 7.27
N ASN A 388 -11.71 10.41 8.54
CA ASN A 388 -11.98 9.48 9.62
C ASN A 388 -13.48 9.43 9.93
N ILE A 389 -14.19 8.50 9.29
CA ILE A 389 -15.62 8.28 9.51
C ILE A 389 -15.80 6.96 10.26
N THR A 390 -16.38 7.03 11.46
CA THR A 390 -16.70 5.85 12.26
C THR A 390 -18.06 5.29 11.86
N ARG A 391 -18.13 3.98 11.55
CA ARG A 391 -19.37 3.27 11.21
C ARG A 391 -19.50 2.01 12.06
N GLU A 392 -20.72 1.64 12.43
CA GLU A 392 -20.98 0.39 13.18
C GLU A 392 -21.05 -0.85 12.27
N LYS A 393 -21.35 -0.64 10.98
CA LYS A 393 -21.47 -1.68 9.96
C LYS A 393 -20.94 -1.19 8.62
N ILE A 394 -20.53 -2.14 7.78
CA ILE A 394 -20.21 -1.90 6.37
C ILE A 394 -21.47 -1.34 5.68
N ARG A 395 -21.32 -0.26 4.92
CA ARG A 395 -22.40 0.37 4.14
C ARG A 395 -22.22 0.12 2.66
N ILE A 396 -23.25 -0.45 2.04
CA ILE A 396 -23.29 -0.77 0.61
C ILE A 396 -24.42 0.04 -0.05
N LEU A 397 -24.08 0.86 -1.05
CA LEU A 397 -25.06 1.49 -1.92
C LEU A 397 -25.30 0.61 -3.15
N ALA A 398 -26.46 -0.03 -3.23
CA ALA A 398 -26.87 -0.88 -4.34
C ALA A 398 -27.79 -0.10 -5.30
N ILE A 399 -27.31 0.18 -6.50
CA ILE A 399 -27.99 0.96 -7.53
C ILE A 399 -28.52 0.00 -8.60
N PHE A 400 -29.84 -0.11 -8.71
CA PHE A 400 -30.53 -0.92 -9.71
C PHE A 400 -31.07 0.00 -10.80
N GLY A 401 -30.41 0.03 -11.94
CA GLY A 401 -30.77 0.89 -13.07
C GLY A 401 -31.92 0.35 -13.90
N ASN A 402 -31.86 0.59 -15.20
CA ASN A 402 -32.85 0.07 -16.15
C ASN A 402 -32.90 -1.47 -16.14
N ASP A 403 -34.05 -2.04 -15.78
CA ASP A 403 -34.30 -3.48 -15.64
C ASP A 403 -34.86 -4.12 -16.91
N LYS A 404 -34.98 -3.38 -18.02
CA LYS A 404 -35.54 -3.91 -19.26
C LYS A 404 -34.69 -5.07 -19.75
N GLY A 405 -35.19 -6.28 -19.54
CA GLY A 405 -34.53 -7.52 -19.91
C GLY A 405 -33.45 -8.02 -18.94
N ILE A 406 -33.49 -7.56 -17.68
CA ILE A 406 -32.58 -7.90 -16.59
C ILE A 406 -33.42 -8.31 -15.37
N ASN A 407 -33.02 -9.34 -14.63
CA ASN A 407 -33.65 -9.67 -13.35
C ASN A 407 -32.93 -8.98 -12.18
N VAL A 408 -33.17 -7.67 -12.03
CA VAL A 408 -32.62 -6.87 -10.93
C VAL A 408 -33.15 -7.30 -9.56
N GLU A 409 -34.33 -7.93 -9.52
CA GLU A 409 -34.95 -8.40 -8.28
C GLU A 409 -34.14 -9.54 -7.64
N ALA A 410 -33.57 -10.44 -8.44
CA ALA A 410 -32.69 -11.48 -7.94
C ALA A 410 -31.39 -10.91 -7.34
N ASP A 411 -30.82 -9.86 -7.95
CA ASP A 411 -29.66 -9.17 -7.38
C ASP A 411 -30.01 -8.51 -6.03
N LYS A 412 -31.18 -7.86 -5.97
CA LYS A 412 -31.71 -7.25 -4.74
C LYS A 412 -31.97 -8.27 -3.64
N GLU A 413 -32.44 -9.48 -3.96
CA GLU A 413 -32.57 -10.59 -3.00
C GLU A 413 -31.20 -11.00 -2.42
N TYR A 414 -30.15 -11.06 -3.24
CA TYR A 414 -28.80 -11.38 -2.76
C TYR A 414 -28.26 -10.31 -1.82
N PHE A 415 -28.42 -9.05 -2.17
CA PHE A 415 -28.04 -7.95 -1.27
C PHE A 415 -28.84 -7.96 0.04
N SER A 416 -30.13 -8.30 -0.01
CA SER A 416 -30.97 -8.43 1.18
C SER A 416 -30.47 -9.54 2.11
N SER A 417 -29.86 -10.60 1.57
CA SER A 417 -29.25 -11.68 2.37
C SER A 417 -28.01 -11.24 3.16
N LEU A 418 -27.40 -10.09 2.83
CA LEU A 418 -26.27 -9.51 3.56
C LEU A 418 -26.68 -8.62 4.74
N SER A 419 -27.97 -8.41 4.99
CA SER A 419 -28.49 -7.48 6.01
C SER A 419 -27.95 -7.73 7.44
N SER A 420 -27.51 -8.95 7.73
CA SER A 420 -26.83 -9.28 8.99
C SER A 420 -25.39 -8.75 9.06
N ALA A 421 -24.68 -8.71 7.92
CA ALA A 421 -23.27 -8.38 7.81
C ALA A 421 -22.99 -6.93 7.34
N ALA A 422 -23.95 -6.29 6.65
CA ALA A 422 -23.82 -4.93 6.11
C ALA A 422 -25.16 -4.18 6.12
N GLU A 423 -25.10 -2.85 6.24
CA GLU A 423 -26.20 -1.94 5.92
C GLU A 423 -26.25 -1.79 4.39
N VAL A 424 -27.29 -2.33 3.76
CA VAL A 424 -27.49 -2.18 2.32
C VAL A 424 -28.61 -1.18 2.04
N VAL A 425 -28.28 -0.13 1.29
CA VAL A 425 -29.21 0.89 0.83
C VAL A 425 -29.44 0.71 -0.66
N SER A 426 -30.67 0.39 -1.04
CA SER A 426 -31.05 0.11 -2.42
C SER A 426 -31.72 1.30 -3.08
N LEU A 427 -31.23 1.69 -4.26
CA LEU A 427 -31.86 2.67 -5.15
C LEU A 427 -32.40 1.94 -6.38
N VAL A 428 -33.70 2.04 -6.65
CA VAL A 428 -34.34 1.37 -7.80
C VAL A 428 -34.77 2.43 -8.80
N LYS A 429 -34.14 2.40 -9.98
CA LYS A 429 -34.28 3.37 -11.06
C LYS A 429 -34.21 4.83 -10.58
N PRO A 430 -33.15 5.21 -9.83
CA PRO A 430 -33.09 6.52 -9.21
C PRO A 430 -33.00 7.64 -10.25
N SER A 431 -33.47 8.82 -9.86
CA SER A 431 -33.15 10.03 -10.61
C SER A 431 -31.67 10.43 -10.41
N ARG A 432 -31.13 11.28 -11.30
CA ARG A 432 -29.80 11.87 -11.11
C ARG A 432 -29.66 12.54 -9.74
N GLN A 433 -30.68 13.32 -9.36
CA GLN A 433 -30.69 14.05 -8.09
C GLN A 433 -30.65 13.09 -6.89
N GLU A 434 -31.47 12.04 -6.91
CA GLU A 434 -31.52 11.06 -5.83
C GLU A 434 -30.19 10.30 -5.67
N LEU A 435 -29.56 9.93 -6.78
CA LEU A 435 -28.25 9.29 -6.76
C LEU A 435 -27.18 10.25 -6.22
N ASP A 436 -27.14 11.49 -6.72
CA ASP A 436 -26.20 12.51 -6.26
C ASP A 436 -26.35 12.74 -4.74
N GLU A 437 -27.57 13.00 -4.26
CA GLU A 437 -27.87 13.17 -2.83
C GLU A 437 -27.38 11.99 -1.98
N LYS A 438 -27.50 10.75 -2.47
CA LYS A 438 -27.00 9.57 -1.76
C LYS A 438 -25.49 9.45 -1.79
N LEU A 439 -24.82 9.81 -2.89
CA LEU A 439 -23.36 9.83 -2.94
C LEU A 439 -22.76 10.86 -1.97
N TRP A 440 -23.49 11.95 -1.70
CA TRP A 440 -23.13 12.96 -0.70
C TRP A 440 -23.40 12.57 0.76
N ASP A 441 -24.00 11.40 1.04
CA ASP A 441 -24.40 10.96 2.39
C ASP A 441 -23.26 11.18 3.42
N GLU A 442 -23.60 11.82 4.54
CA GLU A 442 -22.64 12.22 5.57
C GLU A 442 -21.86 11.04 6.15
N LYS A 443 -22.50 9.87 6.28
CA LYS A 443 -21.82 8.69 6.80
C LYS A 443 -21.00 7.99 5.71
N GLY A 444 -21.08 8.38 4.44
CA GLY A 444 -20.31 7.79 3.32
C GLY A 444 -20.63 6.32 3.02
N TRP A 445 -19.85 5.70 2.15
CA TRP A 445 -20.06 4.34 1.65
C TRP A 445 -18.77 3.55 1.64
N ASP A 446 -18.83 2.25 1.91
CA ASP A 446 -17.67 1.34 1.78
C ASP A 446 -17.64 0.70 0.38
N ILE A 447 -18.82 0.35 -0.12
CA ILE A 447 -19.02 -0.31 -1.42
C ILE A 447 -20.15 0.37 -2.18
N ILE A 448 -19.94 0.64 -3.47
CA ILE A 448 -21.01 0.96 -4.42
C ILE A 448 -21.15 -0.19 -5.39
N CYS A 449 -22.38 -0.64 -5.65
CA CYS A 449 -22.67 -1.64 -6.66
C CYS A 449 -23.73 -1.13 -7.62
N PHE A 450 -23.46 -1.17 -8.91
CA PHE A 450 -24.42 -0.89 -9.98
C PHE A 450 -24.81 -2.18 -10.70
N SER A 451 -26.12 -2.42 -10.86
CA SER A 451 -26.68 -3.47 -11.72
C SER A 451 -27.68 -2.84 -12.69
N GLY A 452 -27.41 -2.97 -13.98
CA GLY A 452 -28.19 -2.33 -15.03
C GLY A 452 -27.46 -2.34 -16.37
N HIS A 453 -27.95 -1.56 -17.33
CA HIS A 453 -27.31 -1.41 -18.64
C HIS A 453 -26.16 -0.40 -18.56
N SER A 454 -25.03 -0.73 -19.18
CA SER A 454 -23.94 0.21 -19.46
C SER A 454 -23.40 0.00 -20.87
N GLU A 455 -22.79 1.03 -21.43
CA GLU A 455 -22.14 1.03 -22.73
C GLU A 455 -20.91 1.95 -22.65
N SER A 456 -19.83 1.62 -23.37
CA SER A 456 -18.68 2.53 -23.54
C SER A 456 -18.54 2.95 -25.00
N GLU A 457 -17.88 4.08 -25.25
CA GLU A 457 -17.42 4.44 -26.59
C GLU A 457 -16.38 3.42 -27.10
N ALA A 458 -16.23 3.32 -28.43
CA ALA A 458 -15.39 2.29 -29.05
C ALA A 458 -13.90 2.38 -28.65
N ASP A 459 -13.43 3.58 -28.32
CA ASP A 459 -12.09 3.86 -27.80
C ASP A 459 -11.98 3.71 -26.27
N GLY A 460 -13.09 3.33 -25.59
CA GLY A 460 -13.16 3.20 -24.15
C GLY A 460 -12.87 4.50 -23.39
N SER A 461 -13.00 5.66 -24.02
CA SER A 461 -12.74 6.96 -23.40
C SER A 461 -13.84 7.37 -22.42
N THR A 462 -15.09 7.08 -22.78
CA THR A 462 -16.29 7.45 -22.04
C THR A 462 -17.20 6.26 -21.83
N GLY A 463 -17.59 6.01 -20.58
CA GLY A 463 -18.59 5.02 -20.20
C GLY A 463 -19.91 5.69 -19.80
N TYR A 464 -21.02 5.07 -20.17
CA TYR A 464 -22.37 5.47 -19.84
C TYR A 464 -23.07 4.35 -19.07
N PHE A 465 -23.87 4.69 -18.07
CA PHE A 465 -24.75 3.75 -17.38
C PHE A 465 -26.19 4.27 -17.33
N ASP A 466 -27.16 3.37 -17.51
CA ASP A 466 -28.59 3.68 -17.64
C ASP A 466 -29.27 3.50 -16.28
N LEU A 467 -29.67 4.60 -15.67
CA LEU A 467 -30.42 4.62 -14.42
C LEU A 467 -31.87 4.20 -14.60
N GLY A 468 -32.38 4.09 -15.82
CA GLY A 468 -33.80 3.94 -16.12
C GLY A 468 -34.48 5.27 -16.44
N ASN A 469 -35.76 5.20 -16.80
CA ASN A 469 -36.58 6.38 -17.15
C ASN A 469 -35.94 7.30 -18.21
N GLU A 470 -35.28 6.71 -19.21
CA GLU A 470 -34.57 7.42 -20.30
C GLU A 470 -33.38 8.28 -19.83
N THR A 471 -32.88 8.06 -18.60
CA THR A 471 -31.73 8.78 -18.03
C THR A 471 -30.46 7.94 -18.18
N LYS A 472 -29.57 8.35 -19.08
CA LYS A 472 -28.19 7.86 -19.19
C LYS A 472 -27.25 8.87 -18.54
N MET A 473 -26.22 8.39 -17.84
CA MET A 473 -25.23 9.26 -17.19
C MET A 473 -23.81 8.80 -17.43
N THR A 474 -22.87 9.75 -17.33
CA THR A 474 -21.42 9.47 -17.32
C THR A 474 -20.85 9.52 -15.90
N ILE A 475 -19.63 9.01 -15.73
CA ILE A 475 -18.89 9.16 -14.47
C ILE A 475 -18.52 10.63 -14.19
N GLU A 476 -18.19 11.39 -15.24
CA GLU A 476 -17.86 12.83 -15.16
C GLU A 476 -19.00 13.64 -14.55
N GLU A 477 -20.26 13.30 -14.87
CA GLU A 477 -21.43 13.98 -14.30
C GLU A 477 -21.61 13.79 -12.80
N LEU A 478 -20.94 12.80 -12.19
CA LEU A 478 -20.95 12.47 -10.77
C LEU A 478 -19.57 12.64 -10.11
N GLU A 479 -18.59 13.20 -10.82
CA GLU A 479 -17.19 13.25 -10.40
C GLU A 479 -17.02 13.80 -8.97
N ASN A 480 -17.66 14.92 -8.66
CA ASN A 480 -17.57 15.55 -7.34
C ASN A 480 -18.24 14.71 -6.23
N ALA A 481 -19.37 14.07 -6.54
CA ALA A 481 -20.10 13.25 -5.59
C ALA A 481 -19.34 11.94 -5.30
N LEU A 482 -18.77 11.31 -6.34
CA LEU A 482 -17.92 10.14 -6.22
C LEU A 482 -16.60 10.47 -5.52
N ALA A 483 -15.93 11.58 -5.86
CA ALA A 483 -14.74 12.05 -5.17
C ALA A 483 -15.00 12.28 -3.68
N THR A 484 -16.18 12.80 -3.33
CA THR A 484 -16.61 12.93 -1.95
C THR A 484 -16.84 11.58 -1.30
N ALA A 485 -17.51 10.63 -1.97
CA ALA A 485 -17.68 9.28 -1.45
C ALA A 485 -16.33 8.58 -1.20
N ILE A 486 -15.33 8.78 -2.07
CA ILE A 486 -13.96 8.26 -1.94
C ILE A 486 -13.23 8.87 -0.75
N ARG A 487 -13.29 10.20 -0.59
CA ARG A 487 -12.81 10.88 0.62
C ARG A 487 -13.50 10.37 1.87
N LYS A 488 -14.78 9.98 1.76
CA LYS A 488 -15.55 9.34 2.82
C LYS A 488 -15.39 7.81 2.82
N ASP A 489 -14.24 7.30 2.41
CA ASP A 489 -13.81 5.90 2.53
C ASP A 489 -14.49 4.88 1.60
N LEU A 490 -14.99 5.29 0.42
CA LEU A 490 -15.37 4.34 -0.63
C LEU A 490 -14.16 3.51 -1.08
N GLN A 491 -14.21 2.20 -0.87
CA GLN A 491 -13.10 1.29 -1.16
C GLN A 491 -13.33 0.41 -2.40
N LEU A 492 -14.58 0.05 -2.71
CA LEU A 492 -14.90 -0.88 -3.79
C LEU A 492 -16.09 -0.38 -4.63
N ALA A 493 -15.90 -0.32 -5.95
CA ALA A 493 -16.98 -0.08 -6.89
C ALA A 493 -17.22 -1.32 -7.76
N ILE A 494 -18.45 -1.82 -7.84
CA ILE A 494 -18.80 -3.00 -8.63
C ILE A 494 -19.80 -2.57 -9.70
N PHE A 495 -19.41 -2.66 -10.97
CA PHE A 495 -20.28 -2.39 -12.10
C PHE A 495 -20.61 -3.70 -12.79
N ASN A 496 -21.70 -4.32 -12.35
CA ASN A 496 -22.18 -5.61 -12.86
C ASN A 496 -23.00 -5.45 -14.17
N SER A 497 -22.47 -4.66 -15.10
CA SER A 497 -23.14 -4.20 -16.31
C SER A 497 -22.37 -4.60 -17.59
N CYS A 498 -23.01 -4.42 -18.75
CA CYS A 498 -22.60 -4.99 -20.03
C CYS A 498 -21.42 -4.30 -20.73
N ASP A 499 -20.78 -3.28 -20.18
CA ASP A 499 -19.52 -2.76 -20.74
C ASP A 499 -18.91 -1.89 -19.66
N GLY A 500 -17.88 -2.42 -19.00
CA GLY A 500 -17.34 -1.79 -17.80
C GLY A 500 -15.94 -1.24 -17.96
N LEU A 501 -15.18 -1.53 -19.02
CA LEU A 501 -13.80 -1.05 -19.10
C LEU A 501 -13.70 0.47 -19.31
N GLY A 502 -14.58 1.08 -20.11
CA GLY A 502 -14.64 2.54 -20.23
C GLY A 502 -15.03 3.21 -18.92
N LEU A 503 -16.03 2.66 -18.22
CA LEU A 503 -16.42 3.09 -16.88
C LEU A 503 -15.28 2.93 -15.87
N ALA A 504 -14.59 1.78 -15.86
CA ALA A 504 -13.47 1.51 -14.97
C ALA A 504 -12.33 2.49 -15.19
N ARG A 505 -12.02 2.88 -16.43
CA ARG A 505 -11.00 3.90 -16.72
C ARG A 505 -11.37 5.25 -16.12
N GLN A 506 -12.60 5.70 -16.32
CA GLN A 506 -13.07 6.96 -15.74
C GLN A 506 -13.11 6.92 -14.21
N LEU A 507 -13.56 5.81 -13.63
CA LEU A 507 -13.56 5.60 -12.17
C LEU A 507 -12.14 5.49 -11.59
N ALA A 508 -11.21 4.86 -12.31
CA ALA A 508 -9.82 4.70 -11.89
C ALA A 508 -9.10 6.06 -11.81
N ARG A 509 -9.45 7.02 -12.69
CA ARG A 509 -8.94 8.41 -12.60
C ARG A 509 -9.34 9.11 -11.29
N LEU A 510 -10.45 8.69 -10.67
CA LEU A 510 -10.86 9.18 -9.35
C LEU A 510 -10.11 8.50 -8.20
N ASN A 511 -9.17 7.60 -8.50
CA ASN A 511 -8.34 6.88 -7.53
C ASN A 511 -9.12 5.96 -6.58
N ILE A 512 -10.27 5.40 -7.02
CA ILE A 512 -10.98 4.37 -6.26
C ILE A 512 -10.03 3.17 -6.02
N PRO A 513 -9.89 2.66 -4.79
CA PRO A 513 -8.94 1.60 -4.48
C PRO A 513 -9.12 0.34 -5.33
N ALA A 514 -10.35 -0.14 -5.50
CA ALA A 514 -10.65 -1.28 -6.34
C ALA A 514 -11.99 -1.12 -7.08
N ILE A 515 -12.03 -1.60 -8.31
CA ILE A 515 -13.21 -1.63 -9.16
C ILE A 515 -13.37 -3.05 -9.72
N ILE A 516 -14.59 -3.55 -9.83
CA ILE A 516 -14.91 -4.79 -10.54
C ILE A 516 -15.86 -4.47 -11.67
N VAL A 517 -15.50 -4.91 -12.88
CA VAL A 517 -16.25 -4.67 -14.12
C VAL A 517 -16.29 -5.92 -14.98
N MET A 518 -17.17 -5.91 -15.98
CA MET A 518 -17.12 -6.87 -17.07
C MET A 518 -16.34 -6.30 -18.26
N GLN A 519 -15.45 -7.09 -18.85
CA GLN A 519 -14.62 -6.68 -19.98
C GLN A 519 -15.44 -6.38 -21.24
N GLU A 520 -16.50 -7.16 -21.48
CA GLU A 520 -17.40 -7.03 -22.63
C GLU A 520 -18.86 -7.10 -22.20
N GLU A 521 -19.77 -6.90 -23.16
CA GLU A 521 -21.19 -7.19 -23.01
C GLU A 521 -21.45 -8.65 -22.60
N VAL A 522 -22.02 -8.82 -21.40
CA VAL A 522 -22.29 -10.13 -20.81
C VAL A 522 -23.78 -10.43 -20.70
N PRO A 523 -24.20 -11.68 -20.93
CA PRO A 523 -25.56 -12.12 -20.63
C PRO A 523 -25.92 -11.95 -19.14
N ASP A 524 -27.21 -11.76 -18.86
CA ASP A 524 -27.71 -11.46 -17.50
C ASP A 524 -27.38 -12.57 -16.50
N GLU A 525 -27.50 -13.82 -16.95
CA GLU A 525 -27.19 -14.98 -16.14
C GLU A 525 -25.73 -14.99 -15.68
N VAL A 526 -24.79 -14.59 -16.53
CA VAL A 526 -23.35 -14.54 -16.21
C VAL A 526 -23.08 -13.49 -15.13
N ALA A 527 -23.55 -12.25 -15.34
CA ALA A 527 -23.39 -11.15 -14.40
C ALA A 527 -24.01 -11.45 -13.03
N ARG A 528 -25.25 -11.96 -13.00
CA ARG A 528 -25.95 -12.31 -11.76
C ARG A 528 -25.26 -13.43 -10.99
N LYS A 529 -24.83 -14.49 -11.69
CA LYS A 529 -24.12 -15.60 -11.04
C LYS A 529 -22.77 -15.15 -10.49
N PHE A 530 -22.02 -14.36 -11.26
CA PHE A 530 -20.76 -13.79 -10.80
C PHE A 530 -20.95 -12.95 -9.54
N LEU A 531 -21.85 -11.95 -9.56
CA LEU A 531 -22.09 -11.06 -8.44
C LEU A 531 -22.47 -11.84 -7.18
N LYS A 532 -23.37 -12.82 -7.31
CA LYS A 532 -23.76 -13.72 -6.22
C LYS A 532 -22.54 -14.44 -5.62
N TYR A 533 -21.76 -15.13 -6.46
CA TYR A 533 -20.62 -15.91 -5.98
C TYR A 533 -19.56 -15.01 -5.35
N PHE A 534 -19.23 -13.90 -6.00
CA PHE A 534 -18.24 -12.94 -5.53
C PHE A 534 -18.62 -12.37 -4.16
N ILE A 535 -19.84 -11.81 -4.02
CA ILE A 535 -20.29 -11.20 -2.77
C ILE A 535 -20.29 -12.22 -1.62
N GLN A 536 -20.77 -13.44 -1.86
CA GLN A 536 -20.78 -14.48 -0.83
C GLN A 536 -19.37 -14.84 -0.36
N LEU A 537 -18.43 -14.98 -1.30
CA LEU A 537 -17.04 -15.30 -0.99
C LEU A 537 -16.35 -14.15 -0.27
N PHE A 538 -16.54 -12.91 -0.74
CA PHE A 538 -15.93 -11.72 -0.15
C PHE A 538 -16.48 -11.45 1.25
N ALA A 539 -17.80 -11.52 1.44
CA ALA A 539 -18.45 -11.36 2.75
C ALA A 539 -18.07 -12.46 3.75
N SER A 540 -17.67 -13.65 3.27
CA SER A 540 -17.14 -14.73 4.13
C SER A 540 -15.71 -14.49 4.62
N GLY A 541 -15.06 -13.39 4.20
CA GLY A 541 -13.73 -13.00 4.65
C GLY A 541 -12.58 -13.39 3.71
N LYS A 542 -12.86 -13.90 2.50
CA LYS A 542 -11.83 -14.12 1.48
C LYS A 542 -11.37 -12.78 0.89
N SER A 543 -10.09 -12.69 0.52
CA SER A 543 -9.53 -11.50 -0.12
C SER A 543 -10.22 -11.20 -1.45
N LEU A 544 -10.25 -9.93 -1.87
CA LEU A 544 -10.81 -9.49 -3.16
C LEU A 544 -10.42 -10.40 -4.34
N TYR A 545 -9.12 -10.62 -4.53
CA TYR A 545 -8.54 -11.39 -5.64
C TYR A 545 -9.00 -12.85 -5.65
N ILE A 546 -8.89 -13.55 -4.51
CA ILE A 546 -9.37 -14.93 -4.38
C ILE A 546 -10.89 -15.04 -4.58
N SER A 547 -11.65 -14.07 -4.05
CA SER A 547 -13.11 -14.05 -4.24
C SER A 547 -13.50 -13.91 -5.70
N VAL A 548 -12.78 -13.09 -6.48
CA VAL A 548 -13.01 -12.97 -7.92
C VAL A 548 -12.60 -14.24 -8.65
N ARG A 549 -11.40 -14.78 -8.38
CA ARG A 549 -10.93 -16.03 -9.00
C ARG A 549 -11.92 -17.17 -8.84
N GLU A 550 -12.30 -17.47 -7.60
CA GLU A 550 -13.25 -18.56 -7.33
C GLU A 550 -14.64 -18.27 -7.91
N ALA A 551 -15.07 -17.00 -7.97
CA ALA A 551 -16.32 -16.64 -8.62
C ALA A 551 -16.27 -16.90 -10.14
N ARG A 552 -15.13 -16.63 -10.80
CA ARG A 552 -14.90 -16.95 -12.22
C ARG A 552 -14.87 -18.45 -12.47
N GLU A 553 -14.15 -19.21 -11.64
CA GLU A 553 -14.10 -20.67 -11.72
C GLU A 553 -15.51 -21.29 -11.59
N LYS A 554 -16.35 -20.74 -10.69
CA LYS A 554 -17.76 -21.16 -10.56
C LYS A 554 -18.63 -20.83 -11.78
N LEU A 555 -18.22 -19.90 -12.65
CA LEU A 555 -18.92 -19.62 -13.91
C LEU A 555 -18.68 -20.70 -14.97
N GLN A 556 -17.66 -21.56 -14.83
CA GLN A 556 -17.41 -22.63 -15.81
C GLN A 556 -18.62 -23.58 -15.98
N VAL A 557 -19.47 -23.70 -14.96
CA VAL A 557 -20.70 -24.51 -15.01
C VAL A 557 -21.73 -24.02 -16.04
N ILE A 558 -21.57 -22.80 -16.57
CA ILE A 558 -22.43 -22.24 -17.62
C ILE A 558 -21.70 -22.00 -18.93
N GLU A 559 -20.45 -22.43 -19.08
CA GLU A 559 -19.67 -22.23 -20.31
C GLU A 559 -20.09 -23.19 -21.45
N ASP A 560 -20.93 -24.18 -21.14
CA ASP A 560 -21.67 -24.95 -22.15
C ASP A 560 -22.67 -24.07 -22.92
N LYS A 561 -23.17 -23.01 -22.28
CA LYS A 561 -24.13 -22.04 -22.83
C LYS A 561 -23.47 -20.72 -23.21
N PHE A 562 -22.52 -20.28 -22.39
CA PHE A 562 -21.81 -19.02 -22.51
C PHE A 562 -20.30 -19.27 -22.47
N PRO A 563 -19.70 -19.81 -23.55
CA PRO A 563 -18.25 -20.03 -23.61
C PRO A 563 -17.49 -18.78 -23.19
N GLY A 564 -16.46 -18.93 -22.36
CA GLY A 564 -15.66 -17.81 -21.90
C GLY A 564 -16.36 -16.90 -20.88
N ALA A 565 -17.47 -17.35 -20.25
CA ALA A 565 -18.12 -16.61 -19.17
C ALA A 565 -17.16 -16.24 -18.04
N SER A 566 -16.20 -17.13 -17.71
CA SER A 566 -15.16 -16.86 -16.71
C SER A 566 -14.16 -15.78 -17.14
N TRP A 567 -14.07 -15.43 -18.42
CA TRP A 567 -13.10 -14.45 -18.92
C TRP A 567 -13.53 -13.01 -18.66
N LEU A 568 -14.84 -12.79 -18.52
CA LEU A 568 -15.46 -11.48 -18.54
C LEU A 568 -15.24 -10.65 -17.26
N PRO A 569 -15.35 -11.20 -16.03
CA PRO A 569 -15.19 -10.40 -14.82
C PRO A 569 -13.72 -10.05 -14.56
N VAL A 570 -13.44 -8.76 -14.34
CA VAL A 570 -12.08 -8.24 -14.14
C VAL A 570 -12.02 -7.23 -13.00
N ILE A 571 -10.91 -7.30 -12.26
CA ILE A 571 -10.53 -6.32 -11.25
C ILE A 571 -9.76 -5.20 -11.96
N CYS A 572 -10.15 -3.96 -11.70
CA CYS A 572 -9.30 -2.80 -11.92
C CYS A 572 -8.82 -2.29 -10.55
N GLN A 573 -7.51 -2.33 -10.32
CA GLN A 573 -6.90 -2.02 -9.03
C GLN A 573 -6.07 -0.73 -9.15
N ASN A 574 -6.31 0.22 -8.23
CA ASN A 574 -5.38 1.31 -8.00
C ASN A 574 -4.11 0.75 -7.34
N SER A 575 -2.99 0.77 -8.04
CA SER A 575 -1.72 0.18 -7.58
C SER A 575 -1.10 0.92 -6.39
N ALA A 576 -1.53 2.16 -6.11
CA ALA A 576 -1.11 2.92 -4.94
C ALA A 576 -1.86 2.51 -3.65
N GLU A 577 -2.99 1.81 -3.76
CA GLU A 577 -3.84 1.42 -2.64
C GLU A 577 -3.81 -0.10 -2.39
N LEU A 578 -4.06 -0.49 -1.14
CA LEU A 578 -4.29 -1.91 -0.82
C LEU A 578 -5.72 -2.31 -1.19
N PRO A 579 -5.96 -3.51 -1.74
CA PRO A 579 -7.30 -3.99 -2.01
C PRO A 579 -8.09 -4.11 -0.69
N PRO A 580 -9.39 -3.76 -0.68
CA PRO A 580 -10.20 -3.91 0.52
C PRO A 580 -10.35 -5.37 0.94
N THR A 581 -10.45 -5.59 2.24
CA THR A 581 -10.88 -6.85 2.84
C THR A 581 -12.14 -6.60 3.65
N TRP A 582 -13.02 -7.61 3.73
CA TRP A 582 -14.26 -7.47 4.49
C TRP A 582 -14.02 -7.09 5.96
N GLN A 583 -12.99 -7.67 6.59
CA GLN A 583 -12.63 -7.37 7.98
C GLN A 583 -12.16 -5.92 8.15
N ARG A 584 -11.33 -5.40 7.24
CA ARG A 584 -10.82 -4.02 7.33
C ARG A 584 -11.93 -2.98 7.18
N LEU A 585 -12.95 -3.27 6.38
CA LEU A 585 -14.15 -2.43 6.28
C LEU A 585 -14.94 -2.40 7.61
N TYR A 586 -14.79 -3.42 8.47
CA TYR A 586 -15.45 -3.52 9.77
C TYR A 586 -14.63 -2.93 10.94
N GLU A 587 -13.29 -3.09 10.92
CA GLU A 587 -12.38 -2.77 12.04
C GLU A 587 -12.09 -1.28 12.27
N ILE A 588 -12.64 -0.37 11.46
CA ILE A 588 -12.46 1.09 11.63
C ILE A 588 -13.20 1.62 12.88
N SER A 589 -14.06 0.83 13.55
CA SER A 589 -14.88 1.30 14.69
C SER A 589 -14.37 0.99 16.11
N TYR A 590 -13.38 0.10 16.31
CA TYR A 590 -12.92 -0.34 17.64
C TYR A 590 -11.45 -0.01 17.98
N ALA A 591 -10.74 0.72 17.13
CA ALA A 591 -9.29 0.52 16.97
C ALA A 591 -8.34 1.62 17.53
N ASN A 592 -8.68 2.41 18.56
CA ASN A 592 -7.79 3.53 18.93
C ASN A 592 -6.73 3.27 20.03
N PHE A 593 -6.70 2.11 20.71
CA PHE A 593 -5.55 1.72 21.55
C PHE A 593 -5.21 0.23 21.40
N GLU A 594 -6.18 -0.66 21.62
CA GLU A 594 -6.00 -2.09 21.33
C GLU A 594 -5.78 -2.34 19.84
N GLY A 595 -6.42 -1.56 18.96
CA GLY A 595 -6.22 -1.68 17.51
C GLY A 595 -4.85 -1.21 17.03
N SER A 596 -4.27 -0.18 17.65
CA SER A 596 -2.92 0.29 17.30
C SER A 596 -1.85 -0.68 17.81
N LEU A 597 -1.97 -1.20 19.04
CA LEU A 597 -1.07 -2.23 19.54
C LEU A 597 -1.26 -3.55 18.77
N ALA A 598 -2.49 -4.02 18.57
CA ALA A 598 -2.76 -5.27 17.85
C ALA A 598 -2.38 -5.23 16.37
N LYS A 599 -2.41 -4.06 15.71
CA LYS A 599 -1.91 -3.90 14.33
C LYS A 599 -0.39 -3.99 14.22
N LEU A 600 0.34 -3.68 15.29
CA LEU A 600 1.81 -3.72 15.33
C LEU A 600 2.36 -5.02 15.92
N LEU A 601 1.51 -5.86 16.50
CA LEU A 601 1.92 -7.05 17.24
C LEU A 601 1.52 -8.33 16.53
N SER A 602 2.41 -9.32 16.60
CA SER A 602 2.19 -10.61 16.01
C SER A 602 1.18 -11.47 16.80
N PRO A 603 0.62 -12.56 16.23
CA PRO A 603 -0.37 -13.40 16.92
C PRO A 603 0.06 -13.94 18.29
N ILE A 604 1.36 -14.21 18.48
CA ILE A 604 1.94 -14.69 19.75
C ILE A 604 2.03 -13.55 20.79
N GLU A 605 2.34 -12.34 20.34
CA GLU A 605 2.41 -11.16 21.20
C GLU A 605 1.00 -10.72 21.62
N THR A 606 0.00 -10.90 20.76
CA THR A 606 -1.42 -10.71 21.11
C THR A 606 -1.87 -11.65 22.23
N GLU A 607 -1.41 -12.90 22.25
CA GLU A 607 -1.68 -13.80 23.39
C GLU A 607 -0.94 -13.39 24.67
N LYS A 608 0.34 -12.97 24.58
CA LYS A 608 1.08 -12.43 25.73
C LYS A 608 0.44 -11.16 26.28
N PHE A 609 -0.10 -10.30 25.43
CA PHE A 609 -0.82 -9.08 25.82
C PHE A 609 -2.13 -9.42 26.54
N LYS A 610 -2.85 -10.47 26.09
CA LYS A 610 -4.05 -10.97 26.76
C LYS A 610 -3.78 -11.50 28.18
N ARG A 611 -2.56 -11.97 28.46
CA ARG A 611 -2.13 -12.45 29.78
C ARG A 611 -1.85 -11.32 30.79
N LEU A 612 -1.77 -10.06 30.35
CA LEU A 612 -1.62 -8.92 31.25
C LEU A 612 -2.85 -8.76 32.13
N THR A 613 -2.62 -8.53 33.42
CA THR A 613 -3.68 -8.17 34.36
C THR A 613 -4.24 -6.79 34.02
N SER A 614 -5.48 -6.51 34.44
CA SER A 614 -6.11 -5.20 34.25
C SER A 614 -5.27 -4.05 34.85
N LYS A 615 -4.53 -4.32 35.93
CA LYS A 615 -3.63 -3.36 36.56
C LYS A 615 -2.40 -3.07 35.70
N GLN A 616 -1.77 -4.09 35.12
CA GLN A 616 -0.63 -3.90 34.20
C GLN A 616 -1.05 -3.20 32.91
N LYS A 617 -2.23 -3.55 32.36
CA LYS A 617 -2.79 -2.84 31.19
C LYS A 617 -3.01 -1.36 31.45
N SER A 618 -3.55 -1.02 32.63
CA SER A 618 -3.74 0.38 33.05
C SER A 618 -2.41 1.13 33.23
N LEU A 619 -1.37 0.48 33.76
CA LEU A 619 -0.03 1.07 33.88
C LEU A 619 0.61 1.32 32.51
N LEU A 620 0.49 0.36 31.58
CA LEU A 620 0.98 0.49 30.21
C LEU A 620 0.28 1.61 29.42
N GLN A 621 -1.05 1.71 29.57
CA GLN A 621 -1.79 2.82 28.99
C GLN A 621 -1.33 4.15 29.55
N LYS A 622 -1.15 4.25 30.87
CA LYS A 622 -0.71 5.49 31.50
C LYS A 622 0.72 5.87 31.10
N TYR A 623 1.61 4.88 30.97
CA TYR A 623 2.97 5.07 30.46
C TYR A 623 2.95 5.60 29.02
N TYR A 624 2.16 5.00 28.13
CA TYR A 624 1.99 5.45 26.75
C TYR A 624 1.43 6.88 26.63
N GLU A 625 0.49 7.26 27.50
CA GLU A 625 -0.02 8.62 27.54
C GLU A 625 1.07 9.63 27.93
N LEU A 626 1.88 9.28 28.94
CA LEU A 626 2.98 10.12 29.41
C LEU A 626 4.11 10.26 28.37
N THR A 627 4.43 9.21 27.61
CA THR A 627 5.45 9.25 26.54
C THR A 627 5.01 10.02 25.29
N ASN A 628 3.73 10.34 25.14
CA ASN A 628 3.23 11.19 24.05
C ASN A 628 3.08 12.67 24.44
N LEU A 629 3.41 13.07 25.66
CA LEU A 629 3.42 14.48 26.07
C LEU A 629 4.67 15.18 25.52
N SER A 630 4.50 16.41 25.01
CA SER A 630 5.60 17.21 24.46
C SER A 630 6.56 17.73 25.54
N GLU A 631 6.08 17.89 26.79
CA GLU A 631 6.85 18.22 27.98
C GLU A 631 6.21 17.55 29.21
N LEU A 632 7.03 17.06 30.16
CA LEU A 632 6.56 16.40 31.39
C LEU A 632 6.67 17.35 32.59
N SER A 633 5.59 17.51 33.36
CA SER A 633 5.66 18.17 34.67
C SER A 633 6.36 17.30 35.71
N GLN A 634 6.84 17.89 36.81
CA GLN A 634 7.51 17.15 37.89
C GLN A 634 6.66 15.99 38.44
N HIS A 635 5.34 16.20 38.56
CA HIS A 635 4.41 15.18 39.01
C HIS A 635 4.26 14.02 38.00
N GLU A 636 4.29 14.33 36.70
CA GLU A 636 4.19 13.34 35.62
C GLU A 636 5.48 12.55 35.44
N ALA A 637 6.63 13.20 35.63
CA ALA A 637 7.94 12.54 35.66
C ALA A 637 8.03 11.54 36.83
N GLU A 638 7.59 11.92 38.03
CA GLU A 638 7.52 11.01 39.19
C GLU A 638 6.53 9.85 39.00
N GLN A 639 5.45 10.06 38.23
CA GLN A 639 4.53 8.98 37.87
C GLN A 639 5.15 8.01 36.86
N MET A 640 5.88 8.52 35.87
CA MET A 640 6.60 7.71 34.90
C MET A 640 7.70 6.87 35.56
N GLU A 641 8.49 7.49 36.44
CA GLU A 641 9.56 6.81 37.20
C GLU A 641 9.01 5.66 38.04
N LYS A 642 7.90 5.86 38.76
CA LYS A 642 7.24 4.79 39.53
C LYS A 642 6.72 3.64 38.67
N ILE A 643 6.35 3.91 37.42
CA ILE A 643 5.93 2.85 36.48
C ILE A 643 7.16 2.06 36.03
N LEU A 644 8.28 2.72 35.75
CA LEU A 644 9.54 2.12 35.33
C LEU A 644 10.18 1.29 36.45
N GLU A 645 10.26 1.81 37.68
CA GLU A 645 10.72 1.05 38.85
C GLU A 645 9.87 -0.21 39.08
N ARG A 646 8.56 -0.12 38.81
CA ARG A 646 7.69 -1.28 38.94
C ARG A 646 7.99 -2.32 37.85
N ALA A 647 8.33 -1.86 36.65
CA ALA A 647 8.67 -2.72 35.52
C ALA A 647 9.99 -3.46 35.72
N GLU A 648 10.98 -2.90 36.41
CA GLU A 648 12.25 -3.59 36.72
C GLU A 648 12.06 -4.93 37.46
N SER A 649 10.95 -5.08 38.17
CA SER A 649 10.58 -6.28 38.93
C SER A 649 9.47 -7.13 38.27
N ASP A 650 8.97 -6.73 37.10
CA ASP A 650 7.86 -7.38 36.39
C ASP A 650 8.22 -7.53 34.90
N ASP A 651 8.80 -8.68 34.57
CA ASP A 651 9.32 -9.00 33.23
C ASP A 651 8.29 -8.81 32.12
N LEU A 652 7.01 -9.06 32.41
CA LEU A 652 5.95 -8.92 31.42
C LEU A 652 5.59 -7.45 31.21
N LEU A 653 5.52 -6.65 32.29
CA LEU A 653 5.31 -5.21 32.20
C LEU A 653 6.47 -4.51 31.50
N ASN A 654 7.71 -4.89 31.83
CA ASN A 654 8.92 -4.33 31.21
C ASN A 654 8.98 -4.62 29.71
N TYR A 655 8.72 -5.86 29.31
CA TYR A 655 8.65 -6.27 27.91
C TYR A 655 7.69 -5.38 27.10
N TRP A 656 6.54 -5.00 27.66
CA TRP A 656 5.56 -4.17 26.97
C TRP A 656 5.89 -2.68 26.98
N ILE A 657 6.61 -2.19 27.98
CA ILE A 657 7.15 -0.83 28.02
C ILE A 657 8.18 -0.64 26.91
N GLU A 658 9.10 -1.59 26.72
CA GLU A 658 10.08 -1.56 25.62
C GLU A 658 9.41 -1.52 24.24
N LYS A 659 8.25 -2.19 24.10
CA LYS A 659 7.45 -2.14 22.86
C LYS A 659 6.79 -0.78 22.66
N ILE A 660 6.22 -0.19 23.71
CA ILE A 660 5.64 1.15 23.67
C ILE A 660 6.71 2.18 23.28
N ASP A 661 7.90 2.09 23.87
CA ASP A 661 9.01 2.98 23.54
C ASP A 661 9.38 2.85 22.06
N GLY A 662 9.48 1.63 21.53
CA GLY A 662 9.69 1.38 20.10
C GLY A 662 8.66 2.07 19.19
N LEU A 663 7.38 2.08 19.58
CA LEU A 663 6.30 2.74 18.83
C LEU A 663 6.37 4.27 18.91
N VAL A 664 6.72 4.80 20.07
CA VAL A 664 6.90 6.25 20.26
C VAL A 664 8.11 6.73 19.45
N TYR A 665 9.20 5.94 19.41
CA TYR A 665 10.37 6.24 18.59
C TYR A 665 10.10 6.15 17.08
N GLU A 666 9.28 5.21 16.62
CA GLU A 666 8.81 5.13 15.23
C GLU A 666 8.00 6.38 14.84
N LYS A 667 7.07 6.80 15.71
CA LYS A 667 6.22 7.97 15.50
C LYS A 667 6.99 9.30 15.49
N LEU A 668 8.14 9.35 16.17
CA LEU A 668 9.05 10.49 16.18
C LEU A 668 10.10 10.43 15.05
N GLY A 669 10.11 9.38 14.22
CA GLY A 669 11.01 9.24 13.07
C GLY A 669 12.47 8.93 13.45
N LEU A 670 12.70 8.30 14.61
CA LEU A 670 14.03 8.14 15.23
C LEU A 670 14.66 6.73 15.01
N LEU A 671 14.12 5.89 14.13
CA LEU A 671 14.62 4.53 13.86
C LEU A 671 15.24 4.40 12.45
N THR A 672 16.35 3.67 12.34
CA THR A 672 17.02 3.30 11.07
C THR A 672 16.59 1.91 10.55
N GLU A 673 16.70 1.67 9.24
CA GLU A 673 16.25 0.43 8.54
C GLU A 673 16.86 -0.85 9.14
N GLU A 674 18.11 -0.83 9.61
CA GLU A 674 18.76 -1.99 10.23
C GLU A 674 18.18 -2.35 11.61
N LYS A 675 17.69 -1.38 12.39
CA LYS A 675 17.07 -1.65 13.69
C LYS A 675 15.65 -2.19 13.54
N LEU A 676 14.92 -1.75 12.52
CA LEU A 676 13.62 -2.30 12.13
C LEU A 676 13.75 -3.76 11.67
N ASP A 677 14.76 -4.06 10.84
CA ASP A 677 15.07 -5.44 10.41
C ASP A 677 15.56 -6.32 11.57
N TYR A 678 16.33 -5.78 12.52
CA TYR A 678 16.73 -6.49 13.74
C TYR A 678 15.53 -6.85 14.64
N TYR A 679 14.59 -5.93 14.89
CA TYR A 679 13.40 -6.21 15.69
C TYR A 679 12.40 -7.15 15.00
N GLU A 680 12.23 -7.04 13.68
CA GLU A 680 11.42 -7.97 12.88
C GLU A 680 12.07 -9.38 12.78
N LYS A 681 13.39 -9.49 12.66
CA LYS A 681 14.11 -10.78 12.70
C LYS A 681 14.07 -11.46 14.07
N GLN A 682 14.12 -10.70 15.17
CA GLN A 682 13.94 -11.26 16.52
C GLN A 682 12.50 -11.72 16.78
N LYS A 683 11.50 -11.01 16.23
CA LYS A 683 10.07 -11.36 16.27
C LYS A 683 9.74 -12.60 15.42
N THR A 684 10.46 -12.77 14.30
CA THR A 684 10.35 -13.93 13.41
C THR A 684 11.03 -15.17 14.01
N ARG A 685 12.23 -15.04 14.60
CA ARG A 685 12.90 -16.14 15.34
C ARG A 685 12.19 -16.55 16.63
N GLY A 686 11.46 -15.64 17.28
CA GLY A 686 10.67 -15.95 18.48
C GLY A 686 9.40 -16.79 18.21
N LYS A 687 8.94 -16.87 16.96
CA LYS A 687 7.76 -17.66 16.55
C LYS A 687 8.07 -19.12 16.23
N GLU A 688 9.31 -19.44 15.86
CA GLU A 688 9.70 -20.81 15.49
C GLU A 688 10.00 -21.71 16.71
N PHE A 689 10.03 -21.16 17.93
CA PHE A 689 10.39 -21.89 19.15
C PHE A 689 9.22 -22.42 20.01
N PHE A 690 7.97 -22.22 19.61
CA PHE A 690 6.81 -22.69 20.40
C PHE A 690 5.69 -23.29 19.54
N VAL A 691 5.96 -24.48 19.02
CA VAL A 691 5.03 -25.63 18.95
C VAL A 691 5.96 -26.83 19.23
N ASP A 692 5.98 -27.49 20.39
CA ASP A 692 4.89 -27.93 21.27
C ASP A 692 4.72 -27.18 22.60
#